data_AF-A0A7S4UVQ1-F1
#
_entry.id   AF-A0A7S4UVQ1-F1
#
_cell.length_a   1.000
_cell.length_b   1.000
_cell.length_c   1.000
_cell.angle_alpha   90.00
_cell.angle_beta   90.00
_cell.angle_gamma   90.00
#
_symmetry.space_group_name_H-M   'P 1'
#
loop_
_entity.id
_entity.type
_entity.pdbx_description
1 polymer ?
#
loop_
_entity_poly.entity_id
_entity_poly.type
_entity_poly.pdbx_seq_one_letter_code
_entity_poly.pdbx_strand_id
1 'polypeptide(L)'
;AFPNSVESGGDLHPIHRLSAQLNFGWSNEEGGYTVEAMQRTLRCRPCPSQIDPITGKKLSQEEIPTHRFPSTATPSFYMPEPKVRTEDDILYRPNLPSFEDDNGPTLNQRDSELLLSALTVPYQRLPLVLLFFSSDDRIHCLHSSALRGILDSVLFEPGRYLETSVSLVEPLMVPTLHPQLLATGYGMLINELHRSPDTVIRSTLQLVTSALAVDTGTVVEEGESDFNKSTDIILYVTRLGARIESYISFLVDYACNKHESIRNLSMRDVHVTPQMLVKLEEGKMKLQKMLQGRVNDLLDDYLDRLDAQTRKDPENEKLINRNSRLSCDLHAHKLILFRNVKANEMTASAANTFVGSFVFLTTRHTWNKFHRDKGKMVLPETELYELLQVQRRRIISWSNNLHQRDLDQLMQTAVQVSSSVTGSLQSSAEVLDKANRWSRIRGERSIGRWAVGSTRTATSLTCQEGNQAIDEIPKPSLVQHRERSVSATVGLVMDADNLGVEIDMQIGQMTLRAKHLEALETRIANDLDVKSLLGDATMQASLLDKAEHCRRYRIVGLNHEVEFWHTSHGVCPPLGDQWERDYDPAELFPCEQWIVHLFEPVRRSFFDGPQPPAMQFLMPEHPLHPDAEVAVLMGLHQALGGPMKLVYLFRRLRCVHVYECVSHGRQWYWTLHMTTDARYCLREMQPSTEDRSEPH
;
A
#
# COMPACT_ATOMS: atom_id res chain seq x y z
N ALA A 1 20.69 -1.97 -0.18
CA ALA A 1 20.20 -2.17 1.19
C ALA A 1 20.80 -1.09 2.08
N PHE A 2 19.97 -0.28 2.73
CA PHE A 2 20.42 0.48 3.90
C PHE A 2 20.54 -0.52 5.05
N PRO A 3 21.67 -0.58 5.79
CA PRO A 3 21.76 -1.42 6.98
C PRO A 3 20.89 -0.78 8.07
N ASN A 4 19.60 -1.10 8.06
CA ASN A 4 18.64 -0.74 9.10
C ASN A 4 18.73 -1.72 10.28
N SER A 5 19.93 -1.94 10.79
CA SER A 5 20.13 -2.46 12.13
C SER A 5 20.88 -1.38 12.90
N VAL A 6 20.13 -0.59 13.66
CA VAL A 6 20.70 0.05 14.84
C VAL A 6 21.20 -1.10 15.70
N GLU A 7 22.52 -1.19 15.88
CA GLU A 7 23.10 -2.08 16.88
C GLU A 7 22.42 -1.76 18.22
N SER A 8 21.67 -2.72 18.74
CA SER A 8 21.00 -2.66 20.02
C SER A 8 22.06 -2.57 21.12
N GLY A 9 22.44 -1.35 21.50
CA GLY A 9 23.41 -1.11 22.57
C GLY A 9 23.85 0.34 22.79
N GLY A 10 23.48 1.31 21.94
CA GLY A 10 23.85 2.72 22.12
C GLY A 10 22.74 3.54 22.78
N ASP A 11 23.09 4.31 23.81
CA ASP A 11 22.21 5.31 24.43
C ASP A 11 21.58 6.23 23.37
N LEU A 12 20.25 6.24 23.30
CA LEU A 12 19.49 7.08 22.37
C LEU A 12 19.54 8.53 22.84
N HIS A 13 20.54 9.28 22.35
CA HIS A 13 20.53 10.73 22.50
C HIS A 13 19.45 11.38 21.60
N PRO A 14 18.73 12.41 22.10
CA PRO A 14 17.77 13.14 21.28
C PRO A 14 18.50 13.85 20.12
N ILE A 15 18.24 13.37 18.90
CA ILE A 15 18.81 13.94 17.67
C ILE A 15 18.05 15.22 17.32
N HIS A 16 18.77 16.34 17.20
CA HIS A 16 18.16 17.63 16.87
C HIS A 16 17.61 17.59 15.43
N ARG A 17 16.38 18.08 15.18
CA ARG A 17 15.75 18.02 13.84
C ARG A 17 16.65 18.57 12.70
N LEU A 18 17.47 19.57 13.01
CA LEU A 18 18.41 20.17 12.06
C LEU A 18 19.58 19.24 11.68
N SER A 19 19.98 18.29 12.54
CA SER A 19 21.01 17.33 12.17
C SER A 19 20.51 16.31 11.13
N ALA A 20 19.20 16.22 10.88
CA ALA A 20 18.62 15.42 9.79
C ALA A 20 18.73 16.09 8.42
N GLN A 21 19.14 17.35 8.35
CA GLN A 21 19.27 18.08 7.11
C GLN A 21 20.39 17.46 6.26
N LEU A 22 20.08 17.16 5.00
CA LEU A 22 21.05 16.68 4.03
C LEU A 22 21.86 17.88 3.52
N ASN A 23 23.15 17.94 3.85
CA ASN A 23 24.07 18.93 3.31
C ASN A 23 24.86 18.30 2.17
N PHE A 24 24.69 18.83 0.95
CA PHE A 24 25.40 18.37 -0.24
C PHE A 24 26.60 19.29 -0.47
N GLY A 25 27.80 18.71 -0.55
CA GLY A 25 29.04 19.45 -0.81
C GLY A 25 29.94 18.71 -1.79
N TRP A 26 30.52 19.44 -2.74
CA TRP A 26 31.60 18.91 -3.56
C TRP A 26 32.91 18.94 -2.78
N SER A 27 33.57 17.78 -2.64
CA SER A 27 34.91 17.69 -2.04
C SER A 27 35.96 17.61 -3.14
N ASN A 28 36.82 18.63 -3.22
CA ASN A 28 37.94 18.66 -4.19
C ASN A 28 39.00 17.59 -3.90
N GLU A 29 39.19 17.23 -2.62
CA GLU A 29 40.16 16.21 -2.21
C GLU A 29 39.68 14.80 -2.56
N GLU A 30 38.37 14.54 -2.43
CA GLU A 30 37.78 13.22 -2.71
C GLU A 30 37.28 13.10 -4.17
N GLY A 31 37.20 14.21 -4.91
CA GLY A 31 36.77 14.26 -6.31
C GLY A 31 35.31 13.82 -6.52
N GLY A 32 34.42 14.16 -5.60
CA GLY A 32 33.03 13.73 -5.65
C GLY A 32 32.10 14.49 -4.70
N TYR A 33 30.80 14.28 -4.88
CA TYR A 33 29.78 14.78 -3.96
C TYR A 33 29.78 13.97 -2.65
N THR A 34 29.77 14.71 -1.55
CA THR A 34 29.61 14.21 -0.18
C THR A 34 28.27 14.71 0.35
N VAL A 35 27.56 13.83 1.05
CA VAL A 35 26.27 14.14 1.69
C VAL A 35 26.45 13.95 3.19
N GLU A 36 26.35 15.03 3.94
CA GLU A 36 26.42 14.99 5.39
C GLU A 36 25.01 15.01 5.98
N ALA A 37 24.70 14.04 6.84
CA ALA A 37 23.46 13.98 7.58
C ALA A 37 23.69 13.18 8.88
N MET A 38 23.10 13.63 9.98
CA MET A 38 23.20 12.97 11.29
C MET A 38 24.65 12.72 11.75
N GLN A 39 25.55 13.69 11.49
CA GLN A 39 27.00 13.55 11.71
C GLN A 39 27.64 12.36 10.96
N ARG A 40 26.98 11.83 9.94
CA ARG A 40 27.49 10.79 9.06
C ARG A 40 27.66 11.37 7.66
N THR A 41 28.82 11.09 7.06
CA THR A 41 29.11 11.48 5.68
C THR A 41 28.88 10.28 4.78
N LEU A 42 27.90 10.38 3.90
CA LEU A 42 27.67 9.45 2.80
C LEU A 42 28.47 9.92 1.60
N ARG A 43 29.22 9.00 0.99
CA ARG A 43 30.04 9.27 -0.20
C ARG A 43 29.33 8.75 -1.44
N CYS A 44 29.29 9.55 -2.51
CA CYS A 44 28.71 9.14 -3.79
C CYS A 44 29.65 8.24 -4.62
N ARG A 45 30.93 8.11 -4.23
CA ARG A 45 31.92 7.23 -4.88
C ARG A 45 32.11 5.94 -4.06
N PRO A 46 32.28 4.76 -4.69
CA PRO A 46 32.75 3.57 -3.99
C PRO A 46 34.08 3.83 -3.29
N CYS A 47 34.30 3.22 -2.13
CA CYS A 47 35.52 3.45 -1.36
C CYS A 47 36.73 2.98 -2.19
N PRO A 48 37.76 3.83 -2.45
CA PRO A 48 38.96 3.42 -3.19
C PRO A 48 39.74 2.28 -2.50
N SER A 49 39.44 2.01 -1.23
CA SER A 49 39.96 0.90 -0.44
C SER A 49 38.95 -0.21 -0.22
N GLN A 50 37.89 -0.30 -1.03
CA GLN A 50 36.90 -1.37 -0.94
C GLN A 50 37.56 -2.72 -1.25
N ILE A 51 37.38 -3.65 -0.32
CA ILE A 51 37.88 -5.02 -0.40
C ILE A 51 36.71 -5.88 -0.88
N ASP A 52 36.94 -6.73 -1.87
CA ASP A 52 35.96 -7.70 -2.34
C ASP A 52 35.62 -8.67 -1.19
N PRO A 53 34.34 -8.80 -0.80
CA PRO A 53 33.92 -9.63 0.33
C PRO A 53 34.14 -11.13 0.09
N ILE A 54 34.30 -11.58 -1.17
CA ILE A 54 34.52 -12.99 -1.52
C ILE A 54 36.01 -13.29 -1.59
N THR A 55 36.80 -12.41 -2.22
CA THR A 55 38.23 -12.68 -2.46
C THR A 55 39.16 -12.07 -1.42
N GLY A 56 38.68 -11.14 -0.58
CA GLY A 56 39.49 -10.46 0.44
C GLY A 56 40.56 -9.54 -0.14
N LYS A 57 40.55 -9.29 -1.46
CA LYS A 57 41.52 -8.42 -2.16
C LYS A 57 40.94 -7.03 -2.38
N LYS A 58 41.83 -6.04 -2.41
CA LYS A 58 41.47 -4.67 -2.79
C LYS A 58 41.06 -4.67 -4.26
N LEU A 59 39.84 -4.22 -4.56
CA LEU A 59 39.35 -4.10 -5.94
C LEU A 59 40.25 -3.13 -6.71
N SER A 60 40.70 -3.53 -7.90
CA SER A 60 41.47 -2.62 -8.75
C SER A 60 40.59 -1.47 -9.24
N GLN A 61 41.18 -0.32 -9.56
CA GLN A 61 40.43 0.89 -9.92
C GLN A 61 39.58 0.73 -11.18
N GLU A 62 39.90 -0.26 -12.03
CA GLU A 62 39.13 -0.65 -13.22
C GLU A 62 37.98 -1.63 -12.91
N GLU A 63 38.08 -2.38 -11.81
CA GLU A 63 37.07 -3.33 -11.32
C GLU A 63 36.05 -2.68 -10.36
N ILE A 64 36.41 -1.53 -9.78
CA ILE A 64 35.47 -0.76 -8.96
C ILE A 64 34.27 -0.37 -9.84
N PRO A 65 33.04 -0.70 -9.44
CA PRO A 65 31.86 -0.32 -10.20
C PRO A 65 31.82 1.20 -10.40
N THR A 66 31.96 1.65 -11.65
CA THR A 66 31.79 3.06 -12.01
C THR A 66 30.36 3.53 -11.81
N HIS A 67 29.42 2.59 -11.80
CA HIS A 67 28.00 2.81 -11.56
C HIS A 67 27.55 2.05 -10.31
N ARG A 68 26.69 2.67 -9.49
CA ARG A 68 26.12 2.04 -8.29
C ARG A 68 25.29 0.79 -8.62
N PHE A 69 24.69 0.75 -9.81
CA PHE A 69 23.94 -0.38 -10.35
C PHE A 69 24.35 -0.61 -11.82
N PRO A 70 24.46 -1.86 -12.28
CA PRO A 70 24.70 -2.16 -13.69
C PRO A 70 23.49 -1.74 -14.54
N SER A 71 23.75 -1.10 -15.67
CA SER A 71 22.71 -0.68 -16.63
C SER A 71 22.24 -1.87 -17.45
N THR A 72 20.92 -2.10 -17.50
CA THR A 72 20.28 -3.09 -18.38
C THR A 72 20.33 -2.67 -19.86
N ALA A 73 20.71 -1.44 -20.18
CA ALA A 73 20.97 -1.03 -21.57
C ALA A 73 22.35 -1.48 -22.08
N THR A 74 23.13 -2.22 -21.28
CA THR A 74 24.47 -2.72 -21.65
C THR A 74 24.38 -4.18 -22.13
N PRO A 75 24.74 -4.49 -23.41
CA PRO A 75 24.63 -5.85 -23.95
C PRO A 75 25.39 -6.92 -23.15
N SER A 76 26.55 -6.54 -22.61
CA SER A 76 27.40 -7.44 -21.81
C SER A 76 26.72 -7.99 -20.56
N PHE A 77 25.60 -7.40 -20.12
CA PHE A 77 24.84 -7.91 -18.98
C PHE A 77 24.09 -9.21 -19.30
N TYR A 78 23.73 -9.44 -20.57
CA TYR A 78 22.93 -10.58 -21.01
C TYR A 78 23.75 -11.71 -21.65
N MET A 79 25.06 -11.55 -21.74
CA MET A 79 25.94 -12.48 -22.43
C MET A 79 27.15 -12.83 -21.56
N PRO A 80 27.64 -14.09 -21.64
CA PRO A 80 28.87 -14.47 -20.99
C PRO A 80 30.08 -13.76 -21.61
N GLU A 81 31.20 -13.75 -20.90
CA GLU A 81 32.47 -13.20 -21.39
C GLU A 81 32.86 -13.78 -22.77
N PRO A 82 33.59 -13.02 -23.62
CA PRO A 82 34.18 -11.69 -23.39
C PRO A 82 33.16 -10.54 -23.33
N LYS A 83 33.57 -9.33 -22.91
CA LYS A 83 32.66 -8.17 -22.88
C LYS A 83 32.36 -7.69 -24.31
N VAL A 84 31.10 -7.36 -24.58
CA VAL A 84 30.64 -6.80 -25.86
C VAL A 84 30.94 -5.30 -25.92
N ARG A 85 31.69 -4.89 -26.94
CA ARG A 85 32.07 -3.50 -27.21
C ARG A 85 31.51 -2.98 -28.52
N THR A 86 31.48 -3.81 -29.55
CA THR A 86 30.99 -3.46 -30.89
C THR A 86 29.91 -4.42 -31.37
N GLU A 87 29.25 -4.06 -32.47
CA GLU A 87 28.29 -4.93 -33.17
C GLU A 87 28.92 -6.26 -33.61
N ASP A 88 30.16 -6.22 -34.10
CA ASP A 88 30.91 -7.42 -34.51
C ASP A 88 31.00 -8.46 -33.37
N ASP A 89 31.17 -8.00 -32.11
CA ASP A 89 31.25 -8.89 -30.96
C ASP A 89 29.95 -9.67 -30.70
N ILE A 90 28.82 -9.22 -31.25
CA ILE A 90 27.51 -9.87 -31.18
C ILE A 90 27.37 -10.83 -32.36
N LEU A 91 27.74 -10.39 -33.56
CA LEU A 91 27.66 -11.18 -34.79
C LEU A 91 28.43 -12.50 -34.67
N TYR A 92 29.58 -12.49 -33.99
CA TYR A 92 30.42 -13.69 -33.81
C TYR A 92 30.01 -14.55 -32.60
N ARG A 93 28.88 -14.26 -31.93
CA ARG A 93 28.41 -15.09 -30.81
C ARG A 93 27.69 -16.33 -31.32
N PRO A 94 28.03 -17.52 -30.79
CA PRO A 94 27.39 -18.75 -31.23
C PRO A 94 25.92 -18.84 -30.79
N ASN A 95 25.57 -18.29 -29.62
CA ASN A 95 24.22 -18.30 -29.07
C ASN A 95 23.90 -16.93 -28.47
N LEU A 96 22.74 -16.38 -28.83
CA LEU A 96 22.22 -15.15 -28.24
C LEU A 96 21.08 -15.46 -27.26
N PRO A 97 20.86 -14.61 -26.24
CA PRO A 97 19.79 -14.78 -25.28
C PRO A 97 18.42 -14.70 -25.98
N SER A 98 17.55 -15.65 -25.66
CA SER A 98 16.15 -15.71 -26.09
C SER A 98 15.20 -14.89 -25.20
N PHE A 99 15.71 -14.35 -24.08
CA PHE A 99 14.92 -13.67 -23.04
C PHE A 99 13.75 -14.55 -22.56
N GLU A 100 14.09 -15.76 -22.13
CA GLU A 100 13.15 -16.73 -21.58
C GLU A 100 12.59 -16.26 -20.24
N ASP A 101 11.26 -16.25 -20.15
CA ASP A 101 10.50 -16.18 -18.91
C ASP A 101 9.71 -17.52 -18.75
N ASP A 102 8.80 -17.62 -17.78
CA ASP A 102 8.08 -18.86 -17.42
C ASP A 102 7.36 -19.59 -18.57
N ASN A 103 7.21 -18.96 -19.74
CA ASN A 103 6.47 -19.47 -20.91
C ASN A 103 7.36 -19.78 -22.13
N GLY A 104 8.68 -19.80 -21.96
CA GLY A 104 9.63 -20.12 -23.02
C GLY A 104 10.25 -18.88 -23.68
N PRO A 105 10.90 -19.05 -24.85
CA PRO A 105 11.71 -18.01 -25.48
C PRO A 105 10.85 -16.88 -26.05
N THR A 106 11.14 -15.64 -25.67
CA THR A 106 10.38 -14.45 -26.08
C THR A 106 10.85 -13.88 -27.42
N LEU A 107 12.16 -13.94 -27.70
CA LEU A 107 12.76 -13.49 -28.96
C LEU A 107 13.41 -14.65 -29.71
N ASN A 108 13.28 -14.62 -31.03
CA ASN A 108 14.06 -15.48 -31.92
C ASN A 108 15.52 -14.96 -32.02
N GLN A 109 16.43 -15.80 -32.52
CA GLN A 109 17.86 -15.45 -32.62
C GLN A 109 18.11 -14.18 -33.46
N ARG A 110 17.38 -14.01 -34.58
CA ARG A 110 17.51 -12.84 -35.46
C ARG A 110 17.12 -11.53 -34.76
N ASP A 111 16.00 -11.55 -34.02
CA ASP A 111 15.50 -10.38 -33.30
C ASP A 111 16.36 -10.08 -32.07
N SER A 112 16.92 -11.11 -31.42
CA SER A 112 17.90 -10.95 -30.35
C SER A 112 19.18 -10.29 -30.87
N GLU A 113 19.71 -10.74 -32.01
CA GLU A 113 20.86 -10.13 -32.68
C GLU A 113 20.58 -8.66 -32.98
N LEU A 114 19.45 -8.34 -33.62
CA LEU A 114 19.08 -6.99 -33.98
C LEU A 114 18.96 -6.07 -32.75
N LEU A 115 18.33 -6.54 -31.69
CA LEU A 115 18.16 -5.77 -30.45
C LEU A 115 19.52 -5.52 -29.77
N LEU A 116 20.33 -6.55 -29.61
CA LEU A 116 21.65 -6.43 -28.98
C LEU A 116 22.58 -5.54 -29.82
N SER A 117 22.56 -5.66 -31.15
CA SER A 117 23.32 -4.80 -32.06
C SER A 117 22.89 -3.34 -31.92
N ALA A 118 21.59 -3.05 -31.84
CA ALA A 118 21.08 -1.70 -31.58
C ALA A 118 21.56 -1.13 -30.23
N LEU A 119 21.73 -1.99 -29.21
CA LEU A 119 22.30 -1.59 -27.92
C LEU A 119 23.79 -1.22 -27.99
N THR A 120 24.56 -1.62 -29.01
CA THR A 120 25.98 -1.25 -29.12
C THR A 120 26.20 0.19 -29.55
N VAL A 121 25.22 0.84 -30.19
CA VAL A 121 25.37 2.17 -30.81
C VAL A 121 24.96 3.29 -29.84
N PRO A 122 25.88 4.01 -29.17
CA PRO A 122 25.53 4.84 -28.00
C PRO A 122 24.50 5.94 -28.27
N TYR A 123 24.58 6.61 -29.43
CA TYR A 123 23.69 7.72 -29.77
C TYR A 123 22.37 7.26 -30.39
N GLN A 124 22.43 6.36 -31.39
CA GLN A 124 21.25 5.90 -32.13
C GLN A 124 20.47 4.78 -31.42
N ARG A 125 20.97 4.27 -30.28
CA ARG A 125 20.31 3.22 -29.49
C ARG A 125 18.85 3.52 -29.23
N LEU A 126 18.54 4.74 -28.77
CA LEU A 126 17.19 5.12 -28.36
C LEU A 126 16.18 5.00 -29.51
N PRO A 127 16.35 5.68 -30.66
CA PRO A 127 15.39 5.55 -31.76
C PRO A 127 15.37 4.14 -32.36
N LEU A 128 16.49 3.42 -32.41
CA LEU A 128 16.54 2.05 -32.97
C LEU A 128 15.77 1.04 -32.10
N VAL A 129 15.99 1.05 -30.79
CA VAL A 129 15.30 0.13 -29.86
C VAL A 129 13.82 0.48 -29.77
N LEU A 130 13.46 1.77 -29.77
CA LEU A 130 12.06 2.17 -29.74
C LEU A 130 11.32 1.74 -31.02
N LEU A 131 11.97 1.86 -32.19
CA LEU A 131 11.43 1.39 -33.47
C LEU A 131 11.31 -0.15 -33.51
N PHE A 132 12.27 -0.86 -32.91
CA PHE A 132 12.25 -2.32 -32.82
C PHE A 132 10.99 -2.82 -32.11
N PHE A 133 10.62 -2.23 -30.97
CA PHE A 133 9.41 -2.63 -30.24
C PHE A 133 8.12 -2.06 -30.84
N SER A 134 8.19 -0.93 -31.56
CA SER A 134 7.01 -0.34 -32.17
C SER A 134 6.52 -1.09 -33.42
N SER A 135 7.29 -2.04 -33.96
CA SER A 135 6.85 -2.86 -35.09
C SER A 135 5.73 -3.84 -34.68
N ASP A 136 4.75 -4.03 -35.57
CA ASP A 136 3.42 -4.60 -35.23
C ASP A 136 3.45 -6.00 -34.61
N ASP A 137 4.48 -6.83 -34.87
CA ASP A 137 4.55 -8.20 -34.34
C ASP A 137 5.29 -8.32 -32.98
N ARG A 138 6.08 -7.30 -32.59
CA ARG A 138 7.02 -7.42 -31.44
C ARG A 138 6.49 -6.86 -30.14
N ILE A 139 5.29 -6.30 -30.14
CA ILE A 139 4.68 -5.75 -28.92
C ILE A 139 4.42 -6.84 -27.87
N HIS A 140 4.09 -8.07 -28.30
CA HIS A 140 3.87 -9.21 -27.41
C HIS A 140 5.13 -9.59 -26.61
N CYS A 141 6.31 -9.26 -27.13
CA CYS A 141 7.58 -9.48 -26.43
C CYS A 141 7.68 -8.63 -25.15
N LEU A 142 6.92 -7.54 -25.03
CA LEU A 142 6.88 -6.70 -23.83
C LEU A 142 6.17 -7.36 -22.63
N HIS A 143 5.64 -8.58 -22.77
CA HIS A 143 5.31 -9.39 -21.60
C HIS A 143 6.57 -9.72 -20.78
N SER A 144 7.75 -9.81 -21.42
CA SER A 144 8.99 -10.10 -20.71
C SER A 144 9.43 -8.94 -19.82
N SER A 145 9.72 -9.24 -18.56
CA SER A 145 10.20 -8.24 -17.60
C SER A 145 11.60 -7.74 -17.96
N ALA A 146 12.45 -8.61 -18.52
CA ALA A 146 13.80 -8.27 -18.95
C ALA A 146 13.79 -7.30 -20.13
N LEU A 147 12.93 -7.53 -21.14
CA LEU A 147 12.80 -6.65 -22.30
C LEU A 147 12.19 -5.29 -21.94
N ARG A 148 11.20 -5.28 -21.03
CA ARG A 148 10.71 -4.02 -20.42
C ARG A 148 11.82 -3.25 -19.73
N GLY A 149 12.66 -3.95 -18.95
CA GLY A 149 13.83 -3.36 -18.29
C GLY A 149 14.88 -2.80 -19.26
N ILE A 150 15.10 -3.42 -20.42
CA ILE A 150 15.97 -2.88 -21.47
C ILE A 150 15.38 -1.57 -22.03
N LEU A 151 14.11 -1.59 -22.42
CA LEU A 151 13.45 -0.44 -23.02
C LEU A 151 13.40 0.75 -22.06
N ASP A 152 13.03 0.52 -20.79
CA ASP A 152 13.03 1.55 -19.75
C ASP A 152 14.43 2.16 -19.56
N SER A 153 15.47 1.34 -19.54
CA SER A 153 16.83 1.83 -19.33
C SER A 153 17.38 2.59 -20.54
N VAL A 154 17.06 2.16 -21.76
CA VAL A 154 17.44 2.90 -22.97
C VAL A 154 16.82 4.30 -22.99
N LEU A 155 15.58 4.43 -22.54
CA LEU A 155 14.85 5.70 -22.59
C LEU A 155 15.13 6.63 -21.40
N PHE A 156 15.22 6.08 -20.19
CA PHE A 156 15.15 6.89 -18.96
C PHE A 156 16.42 6.89 -18.13
N GLU A 157 17.41 6.04 -18.42
CA GLU A 157 18.70 6.19 -17.73
C GLU A 157 19.41 7.46 -18.19
N PRO A 158 20.09 8.17 -17.28
CA PRO A 158 20.83 9.38 -17.63
C PRO A 158 22.03 9.10 -18.55
N GLY A 159 22.51 7.85 -18.60
CA GLY A 159 23.67 7.47 -19.41
C GLY A 159 24.98 8.10 -18.93
N ARG A 160 25.95 8.27 -19.84
CA ARG A 160 27.20 8.98 -19.55
C ARG A 160 26.94 10.49 -19.52
N TYR A 161 27.42 11.15 -18.46
CA TYR A 161 27.33 12.60 -18.31
C TYR A 161 28.39 13.31 -19.15
N LEU A 162 27.99 14.34 -19.91
CA LEU A 162 28.91 15.19 -20.65
C LEU A 162 29.57 16.21 -19.70
N GLU A 163 30.89 16.16 -19.57
CA GLU A 163 31.62 17.12 -18.75
C GLU A 163 31.55 18.54 -19.33
N THR A 164 31.50 19.56 -18.46
CA THR A 164 31.42 20.97 -18.87
C THR A 164 32.64 21.42 -19.68
N SER A 165 33.81 20.85 -19.40
CA SER A 165 35.09 21.16 -20.07
C SER A 165 35.11 20.80 -21.56
N VAL A 166 34.32 19.79 -21.96
CA VAL A 166 34.22 19.28 -23.34
C VAL A 166 32.87 19.59 -23.98
N SER A 167 32.02 20.36 -23.30
CA SER A 167 30.77 20.88 -23.87
C SER A 167 31.10 21.70 -25.12
N LEU A 168 30.27 21.58 -26.16
CA LEU A 168 30.45 22.20 -27.49
C LEU A 168 31.59 21.63 -28.36
N VAL A 169 32.28 20.57 -27.93
CA VAL A 169 33.27 19.88 -28.78
C VAL A 169 32.59 18.74 -29.54
N GLU A 170 32.50 18.88 -30.86
CA GLU A 170 31.89 17.86 -31.71
C GLU A 170 32.91 16.78 -32.12
N PRO A 171 32.49 15.51 -32.21
CA PRO A 171 33.36 14.44 -32.70
C PRO A 171 33.67 14.65 -34.20
N LEU A 172 34.96 14.67 -34.54
CA LEU A 172 35.42 14.89 -35.92
C LEU A 172 35.33 13.64 -36.81
N MET A 173 35.21 12.45 -36.23
CA MET A 173 35.17 11.17 -36.95
C MET A 173 34.15 10.20 -36.34
N VAL A 174 33.59 9.33 -37.18
CA VAL A 174 32.67 8.26 -36.80
C VAL A 174 33.24 6.92 -37.32
N PRO A 175 33.55 5.94 -36.45
CA PRO A 175 33.48 5.98 -34.98
C PRO A 175 34.48 6.97 -34.37
N THR A 176 34.10 7.62 -33.26
CA THR A 176 34.98 8.58 -32.55
C THR A 176 36.00 7.88 -31.65
N LEU A 177 37.24 8.38 -31.64
CA LEU A 177 38.28 7.96 -30.69
C LEU A 177 38.03 8.50 -29.27
N HIS A 178 37.08 9.43 -29.11
CA HIS A 178 36.73 10.05 -27.83
C HIS A 178 35.25 9.78 -27.48
N PRO A 179 34.92 8.60 -26.93
CA PRO A 179 33.54 8.22 -26.60
C PRO A 179 32.83 9.15 -25.61
N GLN A 180 33.60 9.91 -24.82
CA GLN A 180 33.07 10.93 -23.89
C GLN A 180 32.33 12.06 -24.61
N LEU A 181 32.64 12.33 -25.88
CA LEU A 181 31.94 13.35 -26.68
C LEU A 181 30.53 12.92 -27.10
N LEU A 182 30.21 11.62 -27.01
CA LEU A 182 28.87 11.08 -27.28
C LEU A 182 27.97 11.08 -26.03
N ALA A 183 28.47 11.59 -24.90
CA ALA A 183 27.73 11.73 -23.67
C ALA A 183 26.72 12.88 -23.75
N THR A 184 25.74 12.92 -22.84
CA THR A 184 24.72 13.97 -22.80
C THR A 184 24.68 14.66 -21.44
N GLY A 185 24.26 15.92 -21.40
CA GLY A 185 24.15 16.67 -20.15
C GLY A 185 22.91 16.29 -19.30
N TYR A 186 21.81 15.94 -19.97
CA TYR A 186 20.50 15.72 -19.34
C TYR A 186 19.82 14.42 -19.79
N GLY A 187 20.60 13.45 -20.26
CA GLY A 187 20.11 12.14 -20.71
C GLY A 187 19.75 12.10 -22.20
N MET A 188 19.69 10.87 -22.73
CA MET A 188 19.51 10.61 -24.17
C MET A 188 18.14 11.06 -24.69
N LEU A 189 17.07 10.87 -23.92
CA LEU A 189 15.72 11.22 -24.35
C LEU A 189 15.52 12.72 -24.55
N ILE A 190 16.01 13.56 -23.62
CA ILE A 190 15.98 15.03 -23.78
C ILE A 190 16.81 15.45 -25.00
N ASN A 191 17.95 14.80 -25.20
CA ASN A 191 18.80 15.08 -26.34
C ASN A 191 18.11 14.75 -27.67
N GLU A 192 17.46 13.59 -27.77
CA GLU A 192 16.74 13.18 -28.98
C GLU A 192 15.52 14.07 -29.25
N LEU A 193 14.73 14.42 -28.23
CA LEU A 193 13.50 15.19 -28.40
C LEU A 193 13.71 16.61 -28.95
N HIS A 194 14.81 17.29 -28.60
CA HIS A 194 15.07 18.63 -29.15
C HIS A 194 15.82 18.62 -30.49
N ARG A 195 16.41 17.47 -30.89
CA ARG A 195 17.15 17.32 -32.15
C ARG A 195 16.32 16.65 -33.25
N SER A 196 15.64 15.55 -32.93
CA SER A 196 14.88 14.71 -33.87
C SER A 196 13.69 14.01 -33.16
N PRO A 197 12.64 14.75 -32.76
CA PRO A 197 11.52 14.20 -32.00
C PRO A 197 10.60 13.25 -32.79
N ASP A 198 10.61 13.30 -34.12
CA ASP A 198 9.62 12.61 -34.97
C ASP A 198 9.60 11.09 -34.75
N THR A 199 10.76 10.45 -34.68
CA THR A 199 10.87 9.00 -34.49
C THR A 199 10.34 8.60 -33.12
N VAL A 200 10.69 9.35 -32.07
CA VAL A 200 10.23 9.06 -30.70
C VAL A 200 8.72 9.18 -30.61
N ILE A 201 8.15 10.31 -31.04
CA ILE A 201 6.71 10.55 -30.97
C ILE A 201 5.94 9.49 -31.79
N ARG A 202 6.36 9.24 -33.03
CA ARG A 202 5.68 8.27 -33.91
C ARG A 202 5.73 6.86 -33.34
N SER A 203 6.89 6.38 -32.90
CA SER A 203 7.04 5.03 -32.35
C SER A 203 6.29 4.87 -31.02
N THR A 204 6.26 5.89 -30.16
CA THR A 204 5.43 5.87 -28.95
C THR A 204 3.93 5.84 -29.29
N LEU A 205 3.48 6.62 -30.27
CA LEU A 205 2.09 6.61 -30.72
C LEU A 205 1.69 5.22 -31.28
N GLN A 206 2.57 4.62 -32.07
CA GLN A 206 2.37 3.27 -32.60
C GLN A 206 2.33 2.24 -31.48
N LEU A 207 3.26 2.27 -30.51
CA LEU A 207 3.26 1.35 -29.36
C LEU A 207 1.95 1.39 -28.58
N VAL A 208 1.45 2.58 -28.24
CA VAL A 208 0.18 2.70 -27.51
C VAL A 208 -1.00 2.22 -28.37
N THR A 209 -0.98 2.48 -29.68
CA THR A 209 -2.03 2.00 -30.60
C THR A 209 -2.02 0.49 -30.71
N SER A 210 -0.85 -0.12 -30.88
CA SER A 210 -0.69 -1.57 -30.93
C SER A 210 -1.05 -2.20 -29.59
N ALA A 211 -0.73 -1.58 -28.45
CA ALA A 211 -1.11 -2.08 -27.13
C ALA A 211 -2.63 -2.17 -26.98
N LEU A 212 -3.35 -1.14 -27.40
CA LEU A 212 -4.81 -1.15 -27.44
C LEU A 212 -5.39 -2.24 -28.36
N ALA A 213 -4.67 -2.66 -29.39
CA ALA A 213 -5.10 -3.74 -30.28
C ALA A 213 -4.84 -5.15 -29.70
N VAL A 214 -3.99 -5.27 -28.68
CA VAL A 214 -3.70 -6.53 -27.97
C VAL A 214 -4.78 -6.88 -26.93
N ASP A 215 -5.71 -5.96 -26.65
CA ASP A 215 -6.81 -6.20 -25.72
C ASP A 215 -7.65 -7.42 -26.13
N THR A 216 -7.71 -8.43 -25.26
CA THR A 216 -8.46 -9.67 -25.46
C THR A 216 -9.89 -9.58 -24.96
N GLY A 217 -10.27 -8.46 -24.34
CA GLY A 217 -11.56 -8.31 -23.69
C GLY A 217 -11.69 -9.15 -22.40
N THR A 218 -10.58 -9.58 -21.82
CA THR A 218 -10.56 -10.15 -20.46
C THR A 218 -9.46 -9.47 -19.68
N VAL A 219 -9.71 -9.19 -18.40
CA VAL A 219 -8.72 -8.51 -17.52
C VAL A 219 -7.88 -9.54 -16.76
N VAL A 220 -8.51 -10.65 -16.37
CA VAL A 220 -7.94 -11.72 -15.54
C VAL A 220 -8.40 -13.06 -16.13
N GLU A 221 -7.50 -14.04 -16.18
CA GLU A 221 -7.81 -15.42 -16.57
C GLU A 221 -8.50 -16.17 -15.43
N GLU A 222 -9.28 -17.21 -15.74
CA GLU A 222 -9.99 -17.98 -14.71
C GLU A 222 -9.00 -18.70 -13.78
N GLY A 223 -9.16 -18.49 -12.47
CA GLY A 223 -8.28 -19.07 -11.44
C GLY A 223 -7.01 -18.28 -11.14
N GLU A 224 -6.65 -17.29 -11.97
CA GLU A 224 -5.46 -16.47 -11.76
C GLU A 224 -5.68 -15.34 -10.74
N SER A 225 -4.58 -14.96 -10.08
CA SER A 225 -4.61 -13.93 -9.03
C SER A 225 -4.28 -12.53 -9.55
N ASP A 226 -3.58 -12.41 -10.68
CA ASP A 226 -3.09 -11.15 -11.24
C ASP A 226 -3.66 -10.87 -12.64
N PHE A 227 -3.29 -9.74 -13.23
CA PHE A 227 -3.65 -9.39 -14.61
C PHE A 227 -3.21 -10.45 -15.62
N ASN A 228 -3.96 -10.58 -16.72
CA ASN A 228 -3.49 -11.35 -17.85
C ASN A 228 -2.34 -10.63 -18.59
N LYS A 229 -1.65 -11.39 -19.43
CA LYS A 229 -0.46 -10.91 -20.14
C LYS A 229 -0.73 -9.70 -21.03
N SER A 230 -1.89 -9.68 -21.70
CA SER A 230 -2.31 -8.56 -22.54
C SER A 230 -2.50 -7.28 -21.73
N THR A 231 -3.18 -7.36 -20.59
CA THR A 231 -3.39 -6.22 -19.69
C THR A 231 -2.06 -5.71 -19.14
N ASP A 232 -1.14 -6.59 -18.76
CA ASP A 232 0.21 -6.21 -18.31
C ASP A 232 0.97 -5.39 -19.36
N ILE A 233 0.91 -5.81 -20.64
CA ILE A 233 1.51 -5.08 -21.76
C ILE A 233 0.86 -3.69 -21.89
N ILE A 234 -0.47 -3.63 -21.85
CA ILE A 234 -1.23 -2.37 -21.96
C ILE A 234 -0.86 -1.40 -20.84
N LEU A 235 -0.82 -1.86 -19.59
CA LEU A 235 -0.46 -1.04 -18.43
C LEU A 235 0.98 -0.54 -18.52
N TYR A 236 1.92 -1.40 -18.91
CA TYR A 236 3.32 -1.01 -19.13
C TYR A 236 3.47 0.06 -20.22
N VAL A 237 2.88 -0.17 -21.40
CA VAL A 237 2.96 0.77 -22.53
C VAL A 237 2.24 2.08 -22.22
N THR A 238 1.15 2.03 -21.46
CA THR A 238 0.45 3.22 -20.96
C THR A 238 1.36 4.06 -20.06
N ARG A 239 2.06 3.43 -19.11
CA ARG A 239 3.03 4.11 -18.25
C ARG A 239 4.21 4.67 -19.03
N LEU A 240 4.74 3.91 -19.99
CA LEU A 240 5.80 4.35 -20.89
C LEU A 240 5.40 5.61 -21.67
N GLY A 241 4.21 5.60 -22.29
CA GLY A 241 3.66 6.72 -23.05
C GLY A 241 3.46 7.97 -22.19
N ALA A 242 2.90 7.82 -20.98
CA ALA A 242 2.71 8.93 -20.04
C ALA A 242 4.06 9.54 -19.58
N ARG A 243 5.09 8.71 -19.37
CA ARG A 243 6.44 9.19 -19.05
C ARG A 243 7.04 9.99 -20.20
N ILE A 244 7.01 9.47 -21.43
CA ILE A 244 7.52 10.18 -22.62
C ILE A 244 6.76 11.50 -22.83
N GLU A 245 5.43 11.51 -22.68
CA GLU A 245 4.64 12.74 -22.74
C GLU A 245 5.06 13.76 -21.67
N SER A 246 5.50 13.31 -20.48
CA SER A 246 6.04 14.21 -19.44
C SER A 246 7.33 14.90 -19.88
N TYR A 247 8.24 14.21 -20.57
CA TYR A 247 9.45 14.82 -21.13
C TYR A 247 9.14 15.83 -22.24
N ILE A 248 8.17 15.51 -23.11
CA ILE A 248 7.70 16.41 -24.16
C ILE A 248 7.07 17.66 -23.54
N SER A 249 6.17 17.48 -22.56
CA SER A 249 5.50 18.57 -21.86
C SER A 249 6.49 19.48 -21.13
N PHE A 250 7.51 18.91 -20.51
CA PHE A 250 8.62 19.66 -19.91
C PHE A 250 9.36 20.52 -20.94
N LEU A 251 9.73 19.96 -22.10
CA LEU A 251 10.46 20.70 -23.14
C LEU A 251 9.62 21.82 -23.77
N VAL A 252 8.32 21.59 -23.97
CA VAL A 252 7.38 22.63 -24.44
C VAL A 252 7.28 23.75 -23.42
N ASP A 253 7.13 23.44 -22.13
CA ASP A 253 7.06 24.43 -21.07
C ASP A 253 8.37 25.21 -20.91
N TYR A 254 9.51 24.53 -21.06
CA TYR A 254 10.83 25.14 -21.02
C TYR A 254 11.03 26.11 -22.20
N ALA A 255 10.75 25.67 -23.42
CA ALA A 255 10.85 26.50 -24.62
C ALA A 255 9.91 27.72 -24.58
N CYS A 256 8.72 27.57 -23.99
CA CYS A 256 7.77 28.65 -23.78
C CYS A 256 8.04 29.50 -22.53
N ASN A 257 9.05 29.16 -21.72
CA ASN A 257 9.37 29.79 -20.43
C ASN A 257 8.18 29.81 -19.43
N LYS A 258 7.34 28.77 -19.48
CA LYS A 258 6.14 28.60 -18.64
C LYS A 258 6.32 27.61 -17.49
N HIS A 259 7.44 26.89 -17.43
CA HIS A 259 7.71 25.91 -16.39
C HIS A 259 7.63 26.53 -14.98
N GLU A 260 7.18 25.79 -13.98
CA GLU A 260 6.94 26.33 -12.63
C GLU A 260 8.25 26.69 -11.90
N SER A 261 9.28 25.84 -12.06
CA SER A 261 10.55 25.96 -11.31
C SER A 261 11.74 26.44 -12.13
N ILE A 262 11.65 26.40 -13.46
CA ILE A 262 12.77 26.69 -14.38
C ILE A 262 12.30 27.81 -15.29
N ARG A 263 12.31 29.04 -14.78
CA ARG A 263 11.95 30.24 -15.52
C ARG A 263 13.20 31.09 -15.73
N ASN A 264 13.40 31.56 -16.95
CA ASN A 264 14.54 32.40 -17.34
C ASN A 264 15.92 31.74 -17.11
N LEU A 265 15.97 30.40 -17.05
CA LEU A 265 17.20 29.64 -16.91
C LEU A 265 17.48 28.91 -18.22
N SER A 266 18.70 29.02 -18.74
CA SER A 266 19.14 28.27 -19.92
C SER A 266 19.75 26.94 -19.48
N MET A 267 19.19 25.83 -19.96
CA MET A 267 19.81 24.52 -19.88
C MET A 267 20.98 24.42 -20.86
N ARG A 268 22.07 23.78 -20.43
CA ARG A 268 23.27 23.59 -21.26
C ARG A 268 22.97 22.63 -22.43
N ASP A 269 23.42 22.96 -23.64
CA ASP A 269 23.31 22.09 -24.82
C ASP A 269 21.87 21.69 -25.22
N VAL A 270 20.83 22.31 -24.64
CA VAL A 270 19.42 22.05 -25.00
C VAL A 270 18.85 23.27 -25.70
N HIS A 271 18.66 23.15 -27.02
CA HIS A 271 18.16 24.23 -27.87
C HIS A 271 16.91 23.77 -28.63
N VAL A 272 15.74 24.25 -28.21
CA VAL A 272 14.47 23.94 -28.89
C VAL A 272 14.22 25.01 -29.95
N THR A 273 14.41 24.66 -31.22
CA THR A 273 14.11 25.57 -32.34
C THR A 273 12.59 25.72 -32.51
N PRO A 274 12.08 26.82 -33.10
CA PRO A 274 10.64 27.00 -33.32
C PRO A 274 10.00 25.87 -34.13
N GLN A 275 10.74 25.30 -35.09
CA GLN A 275 10.27 24.16 -35.88
C GLN A 275 10.11 22.89 -35.03
N MET A 276 11.05 22.63 -34.11
CA MET A 276 10.95 21.50 -33.20
C MET A 276 9.85 21.71 -32.16
N LEU A 277 9.63 22.94 -31.70
CA LEU A 277 8.55 23.28 -30.78
C LEU A 277 7.17 22.90 -31.35
N VAL A 278 6.90 23.25 -32.61
CA VAL A 278 5.63 22.89 -33.27
C VAL A 278 5.44 21.37 -33.31
N LYS A 279 6.49 20.61 -33.67
CA LYS A 279 6.45 19.14 -33.67
C LYS A 279 6.19 18.56 -32.29
N LEU A 280 6.82 19.11 -31.25
CA LEU A 280 6.62 18.68 -29.86
C LEU A 280 5.19 18.98 -29.38
N GLU A 281 4.63 20.15 -29.70
CA GLU A 281 3.26 20.52 -29.37
C GLU A 281 2.23 19.62 -30.06
N GLU A 282 2.40 19.36 -31.36
CA GLU A 282 1.55 18.43 -32.10
C GLU A 282 1.64 16.99 -31.55
N GLY A 283 2.85 16.54 -31.25
CA GLY A 283 3.10 15.22 -30.65
C GLY A 283 2.47 15.08 -29.28
N LYS A 284 2.63 16.10 -28.42
CA LYS A 284 1.99 16.19 -27.10
C LYS A 284 0.47 16.08 -27.23
N MET A 285 -0.15 16.87 -28.10
CA MET A 285 -1.61 16.84 -28.29
C MET A 285 -2.11 15.47 -28.76
N LYS A 286 -1.41 14.83 -29.72
CA LYS A 286 -1.75 13.48 -30.20
C LYS A 286 -1.64 12.43 -29.10
N LEU A 287 -0.55 12.44 -28.32
CA LEU A 287 -0.35 11.52 -27.20
C LEU A 287 -1.41 11.73 -26.11
N GLN A 288 -1.67 12.98 -25.71
CA GLN A 288 -2.68 13.31 -24.70
C GLN A 288 -4.07 12.84 -25.13
N LYS A 289 -4.47 13.08 -26.39
CA LYS A 289 -5.76 12.62 -26.91
C LYS A 289 -5.92 11.10 -26.82
N MET A 290 -4.85 10.35 -27.08
CA MET A 290 -4.90 8.89 -27.03
C MET A 290 -4.88 8.36 -25.60
N LEU A 291 -4.02 8.91 -24.74
CA LEU A 291 -3.88 8.52 -23.34
C LEU A 291 -5.11 8.89 -22.51
N GLN A 292 -5.56 10.14 -22.58
CA GLN A 292 -6.70 10.64 -21.78
C GLN A 292 -8.06 10.30 -22.39
N GLY A 293 -8.10 9.90 -23.67
CA GLY A 293 -9.30 9.38 -24.33
C GLY A 293 -9.31 7.86 -24.30
N ARG A 294 -8.87 7.24 -25.39
CA ARG A 294 -9.01 5.79 -25.64
C ARG A 294 -8.46 4.91 -24.52
N VAL A 295 -7.30 5.23 -23.95
CA VAL A 295 -6.71 4.43 -22.87
C VAL A 295 -7.51 4.62 -21.57
N ASN A 296 -7.90 5.85 -21.22
CA ASN A 296 -8.74 6.08 -20.05
C ASN A 296 -10.08 5.32 -20.15
N ASP A 297 -10.73 5.37 -21.31
CA ASP A 297 -11.99 4.66 -21.55
C ASP A 297 -11.84 3.13 -21.40
N LEU A 298 -10.71 2.57 -21.86
CA LEU A 298 -10.40 1.16 -21.67
C LEU A 298 -10.19 0.80 -20.19
N LEU A 299 -9.49 1.65 -19.43
CA LEU A 299 -9.30 1.42 -17.99
C LEU A 299 -10.61 1.51 -17.21
N ASP A 300 -11.52 2.40 -17.62
CA ASP A 300 -12.88 2.48 -17.07
C ASP A 300 -13.68 1.19 -17.35
N ASP A 301 -13.62 0.68 -18.58
CA ASP A 301 -14.24 -0.60 -18.94
C ASP A 301 -13.64 -1.79 -18.16
N TYR A 302 -12.33 -1.79 -17.90
CA TYR A 302 -11.70 -2.81 -17.04
C TYR A 302 -12.22 -2.75 -15.59
N LEU A 303 -12.38 -1.55 -15.01
CA LEU A 303 -12.97 -1.37 -13.67
C LEU A 303 -14.42 -1.88 -13.62
N ASP A 304 -15.21 -1.60 -14.66
CA ASP A 304 -16.59 -2.06 -14.78
C ASP A 304 -16.68 -3.59 -14.89
N ARG A 305 -15.74 -4.23 -15.60
CA ARG A 305 -15.68 -5.69 -15.71
C ARG A 305 -15.32 -6.35 -14.38
N LEU A 306 -14.35 -5.81 -13.65
CA LEU A 306 -14.00 -6.30 -12.31
C LEU A 306 -15.18 -6.14 -11.34
N ASP A 307 -15.90 -5.02 -11.43
CA ASP A 307 -17.10 -4.74 -10.64
C ASP A 307 -18.22 -5.76 -10.94
N ALA A 308 -18.46 -6.02 -12.23
CA ALA A 308 -19.45 -6.99 -12.69
C ALA A 308 -19.14 -8.42 -12.21
N GLN A 309 -17.86 -8.81 -12.16
CA GLN A 309 -17.44 -10.09 -11.58
C GLN A 309 -17.79 -10.17 -10.10
N THR A 310 -17.47 -9.13 -9.33
CA THR A 310 -17.74 -9.08 -7.90
C THR A 310 -19.24 -9.05 -7.58
N ARG A 311 -20.07 -8.43 -8.43
CA ARG A 311 -21.53 -8.48 -8.27
C ARG A 311 -22.14 -9.84 -8.54
N LYS A 312 -21.54 -10.65 -9.42
CA LYS A 312 -22.04 -12.00 -9.73
C LYS A 312 -21.86 -12.95 -8.55
N ASP A 313 -20.81 -12.75 -7.76
CA ASP A 313 -20.46 -13.60 -6.61
C ASP A 313 -20.07 -12.73 -5.39
N PRO A 314 -21.04 -12.10 -4.71
CA PRO A 314 -20.80 -11.13 -3.64
C PRO A 314 -20.36 -11.76 -2.32
N GLU A 315 -20.46 -13.08 -2.15
CA GLU A 315 -20.06 -13.79 -0.92
C GLU A 315 -18.59 -14.26 -0.99
N ASN A 316 -17.97 -14.21 -2.17
CA ASN A 316 -16.61 -14.67 -2.40
C ASN A 316 -15.57 -13.62 -2.01
N GLU A 317 -15.15 -13.66 -0.74
CA GLU A 317 -14.15 -12.74 -0.18
C GLU A 317 -12.81 -12.76 -0.95
N LYS A 318 -12.38 -13.92 -1.47
CA LYS A 318 -11.14 -14.03 -2.26
C LYS A 318 -11.24 -13.25 -3.57
N LEU A 319 -12.39 -13.36 -4.25
CA LEU A 319 -12.67 -12.62 -5.47
C LEU A 319 -12.72 -11.10 -5.22
N ILE A 320 -13.39 -10.68 -4.14
CA ILE A 320 -13.47 -9.27 -3.73
C ILE A 320 -12.07 -8.70 -3.47
N ASN A 321 -11.26 -9.39 -2.69
CA ASN A 321 -9.90 -8.96 -2.35
C ASN A 321 -9.02 -8.86 -3.59
N ARG A 322 -9.07 -9.87 -4.47
CA ARG A 322 -8.33 -9.86 -5.75
C ARG A 322 -8.74 -8.65 -6.60
N ASN A 323 -10.03 -8.50 -6.85
CA ASN A 323 -10.54 -7.45 -7.74
C ASN A 323 -10.29 -6.05 -7.16
N SER A 324 -10.37 -5.89 -5.85
CA SER A 324 -10.03 -4.62 -5.18
C SER A 324 -8.55 -4.27 -5.33
N ARG A 325 -7.64 -5.25 -5.19
CA ARG A 325 -6.19 -5.07 -5.44
C ARG A 325 -5.92 -4.62 -6.88
N LEU A 326 -6.48 -5.34 -7.86
CA LEU A 326 -6.29 -5.01 -9.28
C LEU A 326 -6.89 -3.65 -9.64
N SER A 327 -8.03 -3.30 -9.04
CA SER A 327 -8.64 -1.98 -9.22
C SER A 327 -7.74 -0.86 -8.69
N CYS A 328 -6.99 -1.09 -7.61
CA CYS A 328 -5.99 -0.11 -7.14
C CYS A 328 -4.92 0.13 -8.20
N ASP A 329 -4.41 -0.92 -8.87
CA ASP A 329 -3.45 -0.74 -9.96
C ASP A 329 -4.05 0.03 -11.14
N LEU A 330 -5.31 -0.25 -11.52
CA LEU A 330 -6.00 0.49 -12.59
C LEU A 330 -6.18 1.97 -12.23
N HIS A 331 -6.62 2.28 -11.01
CA HIS A 331 -6.73 3.65 -10.51
C HIS A 331 -5.37 4.37 -10.49
N ALA A 332 -4.28 3.68 -10.13
CA ALA A 332 -2.94 4.24 -10.21
C ALA A 332 -2.54 4.57 -11.66
N HIS A 333 -2.91 3.73 -12.63
CA HIS A 333 -2.67 4.00 -14.04
C HIS A 333 -3.55 5.13 -14.58
N LYS A 334 -4.80 5.27 -14.13
CA LYS A 334 -5.64 6.42 -14.48
C LYS A 334 -5.01 7.74 -14.01
N LEU A 335 -4.44 7.77 -12.81
CA LEU A 335 -3.79 8.98 -12.27
C LEU A 335 -2.66 9.47 -13.17
N ILE A 336 -1.78 8.58 -13.65
CA ILE A 336 -0.63 8.99 -14.47
C ILE A 336 -1.02 9.55 -15.84
N LEU A 337 -2.19 9.21 -16.40
CA LEU A 337 -2.68 9.76 -17.67
C LEU A 337 -2.87 11.29 -17.60
N PHE A 338 -3.19 11.79 -16.41
CA PHE A 338 -3.46 13.20 -16.17
C PHE A 338 -2.28 13.93 -15.49
N ARG A 339 -1.13 13.27 -15.29
CA ARG A 339 0.04 13.81 -14.56
C ARG A 339 0.45 15.21 -14.99
N ASN A 340 0.36 15.52 -16.29
CA ASN A 340 0.83 16.77 -16.86
C ASN A 340 -0.24 17.85 -17.05
N VAL A 341 -1.49 17.59 -16.61
CA VAL A 341 -2.57 18.58 -16.67
C VAL A 341 -2.20 19.83 -15.86
N LYS A 342 -2.28 20.99 -16.51
CA LYS A 342 -2.01 22.30 -15.91
C LYS A 342 -3.27 22.88 -15.27
N ALA A 343 -3.11 23.86 -14.39
CA ALA A 343 -4.24 24.47 -13.67
C ALA A 343 -5.29 25.11 -14.60
N ASN A 344 -4.86 25.66 -15.73
CA ASN A 344 -5.72 26.25 -16.76
C ASN A 344 -6.39 25.21 -17.68
N GLU A 345 -5.85 24.00 -17.75
CA GLU A 345 -6.33 22.88 -18.56
C GLU A 345 -7.18 21.89 -17.74
N MET A 346 -7.37 22.16 -16.45
CA MET A 346 -8.09 21.28 -15.53
C MET A 346 -9.56 21.19 -15.93
N THR A 347 -10.01 19.97 -16.27
CA THR A 347 -11.39 19.66 -16.61
C THR A 347 -12.08 18.92 -15.47
N ALA A 348 -13.42 18.86 -15.49
CA ALA A 348 -14.18 18.09 -14.51
C ALA A 348 -13.84 16.59 -14.56
N SER A 349 -13.59 16.03 -15.75
CA SER A 349 -13.17 14.64 -15.91
C SER A 349 -11.82 14.38 -15.25
N ALA A 350 -10.82 15.23 -15.50
CA ALA A 350 -9.51 15.11 -14.87
C ALA A 350 -9.62 15.22 -13.33
N ALA A 351 -10.35 16.22 -12.81
CA ALA A 351 -10.55 16.40 -11.38
C ALA A 351 -11.28 15.21 -10.73
N ASN A 352 -12.33 14.68 -11.38
CA ASN A 352 -13.04 13.49 -10.93
C ASN A 352 -12.11 12.28 -10.84
N THR A 353 -11.30 12.06 -11.87
CA THR A 353 -10.32 10.96 -11.89
C THR A 353 -9.28 11.13 -10.78
N PHE A 354 -8.74 12.33 -10.57
CA PHE A 354 -7.76 12.57 -9.52
C PHE A 354 -8.32 12.35 -8.12
N VAL A 355 -9.40 13.07 -7.77
CA VAL A 355 -9.97 13.03 -6.43
C VAL A 355 -10.56 11.65 -6.15
N GLY A 356 -11.32 11.09 -7.10
CA GLY A 356 -11.90 9.76 -6.96
C GLY A 356 -10.85 8.66 -6.83
N SER A 357 -9.83 8.64 -7.70
CA SER A 357 -8.79 7.59 -7.66
C SER A 357 -7.89 7.71 -6.43
N PHE A 358 -7.51 8.91 -5.98
CA PHE A 358 -6.73 9.06 -4.75
C PHE A 358 -7.53 8.68 -3.51
N VAL A 359 -8.80 9.13 -3.41
CA VAL A 359 -9.66 8.71 -2.30
C VAL A 359 -9.84 7.19 -2.31
N PHE A 360 -10.05 6.58 -3.48
CA PHE A 360 -10.10 5.12 -3.60
C PHE A 360 -8.82 4.45 -3.11
N LEU A 361 -7.66 4.87 -3.60
CA LEU A 361 -6.36 4.30 -3.22
C LEU A 361 -6.08 4.45 -1.73
N THR A 362 -6.31 5.62 -1.14
CA THR A 362 -6.14 5.82 0.31
C THR A 362 -7.10 4.96 1.14
N THR A 363 -8.28 4.65 0.60
CA THR A 363 -9.32 3.84 1.27
C THR A 363 -9.18 2.33 1.02
N ARG A 364 -8.40 1.87 0.05
CA ARG A 364 -8.34 0.44 -0.33
C ARG A 364 -6.93 -0.13 -0.39
N HIS A 365 -5.93 0.70 -0.69
CA HIS A 365 -4.54 0.28 -0.80
C HIS A 365 -3.79 0.44 0.51
N THR A 366 -2.88 -0.49 0.81
CA THR A 366 -1.93 -0.34 1.92
C THR A 366 -0.56 -0.01 1.37
N TRP A 367 -0.05 1.17 1.69
CA TRP A 367 1.24 1.67 1.21
C TRP A 367 2.44 0.89 1.78
N ASN A 368 3.57 0.97 1.09
CA ASN A 368 4.88 0.40 1.41
C ASN A 368 4.92 -1.14 1.44
N LYS A 369 4.27 -1.79 0.48
CA LYS A 369 4.34 -3.26 0.31
C LYS A 369 5.49 -3.68 -0.58
N PHE A 370 6.22 -4.72 -0.17
CA PHE A 370 7.44 -5.19 -0.85
C PHE A 370 7.20 -6.29 -1.90
N HIS A 371 6.14 -7.09 -1.76
CA HIS A 371 5.85 -8.25 -2.62
C HIS A 371 4.50 -8.11 -3.32
N ARG A 372 4.40 -8.56 -4.57
CA ARG A 372 3.18 -8.47 -5.39
C ARG A 372 2.01 -9.21 -4.75
N ASP A 373 2.27 -10.42 -4.26
CA ASP A 373 1.28 -11.28 -3.59
C ASP A 373 0.74 -10.65 -2.30
N LYS A 374 1.55 -9.79 -1.65
CA LYS A 374 1.19 -9.05 -0.44
C LYS A 374 0.62 -7.66 -0.73
N GLY A 375 0.24 -7.38 -1.98
CA GLY A 375 -0.40 -6.14 -2.39
C GLY A 375 0.55 -5.05 -2.90
N LYS A 376 1.80 -5.34 -3.27
CA LYS A 376 2.65 -4.34 -3.95
C LYS A 376 2.01 -3.92 -5.28
N MET A 377 1.88 -2.62 -5.49
CA MET A 377 1.39 -2.06 -6.75
C MET A 377 2.36 -2.29 -7.91
N VAL A 378 1.82 -2.35 -9.13
CA VAL A 378 2.59 -2.37 -10.38
C VAL A 378 3.35 -1.07 -10.56
N LEU A 379 2.72 0.06 -10.24
CA LEU A 379 3.31 1.39 -10.33
C LEU A 379 4.09 1.72 -9.04
N PRO A 380 5.29 2.32 -9.11
CA PRO A 380 6.02 2.71 -7.89
C PRO A 380 5.25 3.76 -7.10
N GLU A 381 5.01 3.50 -5.81
CA GLU A 381 4.24 4.41 -4.94
C GLU A 381 4.85 5.81 -4.84
N THR A 382 6.17 5.94 -5.03
CA THR A 382 6.86 7.24 -5.10
C THR A 382 6.39 8.11 -6.26
N GLU A 383 6.03 7.52 -7.41
CA GLU A 383 5.48 8.26 -8.55
C GLU A 383 4.08 8.79 -8.24
N LEU A 384 3.25 8.03 -7.52
CA LEU A 384 1.94 8.50 -7.06
C LEU A 384 2.07 9.63 -6.04
N TYR A 385 3.01 9.51 -5.11
CA TYR A 385 3.27 10.55 -4.12
C TYR A 385 3.71 11.86 -4.79
N GLU A 386 4.65 11.78 -5.74
CA GLU A 386 5.07 12.94 -6.53
C GLU A 386 3.87 13.58 -7.27
N LEU A 387 3.06 12.75 -7.92
CA LEU A 387 1.89 13.19 -8.67
C LEU A 387 0.86 13.90 -7.78
N LEU A 388 0.61 13.40 -6.57
CA LEU A 388 -0.22 14.09 -5.58
C LEU A 388 0.36 15.46 -5.21
N GLN A 389 1.68 15.53 -4.96
CA GLN A 389 2.34 16.78 -4.57
C GLN A 389 2.26 17.85 -5.66
N VAL A 390 2.41 17.45 -6.93
CA VAL A 390 2.30 18.35 -8.08
C VAL A 390 0.87 18.81 -8.32
N GLN A 391 -0.11 17.90 -8.22
CA GLN A 391 -1.49 18.18 -8.63
C GLN A 391 -2.37 18.77 -7.53
N ARG A 392 -2.11 18.48 -6.24
CA ARG A 392 -2.98 18.91 -5.12
C ARG A 392 -3.30 20.40 -5.14
N ARG A 393 -2.30 21.27 -5.36
CA ARG A 393 -2.49 22.74 -5.36
C ARG A 393 -3.32 23.20 -6.55
N ARG A 394 -3.13 22.55 -7.71
CA ARG A 394 -3.87 22.86 -8.94
C ARG A 394 -5.34 22.49 -8.80
N ILE A 395 -5.61 21.28 -8.28
CA ILE A 395 -6.97 20.80 -8.03
C ILE A 395 -7.66 21.67 -6.98
N ILE A 396 -7.02 21.97 -5.85
CA ILE A 396 -7.61 22.84 -4.81
C ILE A 396 -7.92 24.24 -5.36
N SER A 397 -6.99 24.83 -6.13
CA SER A 397 -7.21 26.14 -6.75
C SER A 397 -8.38 26.11 -7.74
N TRP A 398 -8.51 25.03 -8.51
CA TRP A 398 -9.60 24.83 -9.45
C TRP A 398 -10.95 24.64 -8.73
N SER A 399 -11.00 23.74 -7.74
CA SER A 399 -12.19 23.49 -6.91
C SER A 399 -12.64 24.73 -6.12
N ASN A 400 -11.71 25.63 -5.79
CA ASN A 400 -12.03 26.90 -5.15
C ASN A 400 -12.72 27.92 -6.09
N ASN A 401 -12.66 27.71 -7.40
CA ASN A 401 -13.30 28.57 -8.38
C ASN A 401 -14.62 27.98 -8.92
N LEU A 402 -15.00 26.77 -8.48
CA LEU A 402 -16.24 26.12 -8.89
C LEU A 402 -17.48 26.72 -8.22
N HIS A 403 -18.60 26.65 -8.94
CA HIS A 403 -19.92 26.85 -8.38
C HIS A 403 -20.34 25.67 -7.51
N GLN A 404 -21.31 25.89 -6.62
CA GLN A 404 -21.80 24.88 -5.68
C GLN A 404 -22.20 23.56 -6.36
N ARG A 405 -22.90 23.61 -7.49
CA ARG A 405 -23.37 22.41 -8.22
C ARG A 405 -22.21 21.54 -8.69
N ASP A 406 -21.20 22.15 -9.30
CA ASP A 406 -20.08 21.42 -9.91
C ASP A 406 -19.16 20.84 -8.82
N LEU A 407 -19.01 21.56 -7.70
CA LEU A 407 -18.31 21.06 -6.53
C LEU A 407 -19.05 19.87 -5.90
N ASP A 408 -20.36 19.99 -5.70
CA ASP A 408 -21.18 18.91 -5.13
C ASP A 408 -21.09 17.65 -6.00
N GLN A 409 -21.13 17.82 -7.32
CA GLN A 409 -20.95 16.72 -8.26
C GLN A 409 -19.57 16.07 -8.11
N LEU A 410 -18.48 16.85 -8.13
CA LEU A 410 -17.11 16.37 -7.95
C LEU A 410 -16.95 15.53 -6.68
N MET A 411 -17.42 16.05 -5.55
CA MET A 411 -17.28 15.38 -4.26
C MET A 411 -18.17 14.14 -4.17
N GLN A 412 -19.40 14.22 -4.69
CA GLN A 412 -20.30 13.07 -4.71
C GLN A 412 -19.75 11.93 -5.58
N THR A 413 -19.16 12.26 -6.73
CA THR A 413 -18.45 11.31 -7.60
C THR A 413 -17.28 10.66 -6.85
N ALA A 414 -16.47 11.43 -6.12
CA ALA A 414 -15.38 10.86 -5.33
C ALA A 414 -15.86 9.89 -4.23
N VAL A 415 -16.94 10.24 -3.52
CA VAL A 415 -17.56 9.34 -2.53
C VAL A 415 -18.08 8.07 -3.19
N GLN A 416 -18.76 8.19 -4.34
CA GLN A 416 -19.27 7.03 -5.08
C GLN A 416 -18.16 6.06 -5.48
N VAL A 417 -17.08 6.58 -6.07
CA VAL A 417 -15.90 5.79 -6.43
C VAL A 417 -15.34 5.09 -5.19
N SER A 418 -15.16 5.79 -4.07
CA SER A 418 -14.63 5.19 -2.83
C SER A 418 -15.53 4.11 -2.22
N SER A 419 -16.85 4.25 -2.39
CA SER A 419 -17.85 3.32 -1.83
C SER A 419 -18.01 2.05 -2.67
N SER A 420 -17.68 2.11 -3.96
CA SER A 420 -17.67 0.94 -4.83
C SER A 420 -16.54 -0.02 -4.45
N VAL A 421 -16.73 -1.32 -4.69
CA VAL A 421 -15.71 -2.35 -4.36
C VAL A 421 -14.48 -2.21 -5.26
N THR A 422 -14.71 -1.93 -6.55
CA THR A 422 -13.67 -1.75 -7.56
C THR A 422 -13.48 -0.28 -7.94
N GLY A 423 -14.33 0.63 -7.48
CA GLY A 423 -14.20 2.04 -7.84
C GLY A 423 -14.77 2.41 -9.21
N SER A 424 -15.47 1.48 -9.87
CA SER A 424 -16.27 1.75 -11.07
C SER A 424 -17.31 2.85 -10.78
N LEU A 425 -17.42 3.82 -11.71
CA LEU A 425 -18.39 4.89 -11.63
C LEU A 425 -19.73 4.41 -12.20
N GLN A 426 -20.65 4.03 -11.32
CA GLN A 426 -22.03 3.77 -11.76
C GLN A 426 -22.75 5.10 -12.01
N SER A 427 -23.12 5.35 -13.26
CA SER A 427 -24.03 6.43 -13.66
C SER A 427 -25.47 6.12 -13.24
N SER A 428 -25.74 5.98 -11.95
CA SER A 428 -27.08 5.80 -11.41
C SER A 428 -27.70 7.18 -11.17
N ALA A 429 -28.57 7.62 -12.08
CA ALA A 429 -29.31 8.88 -11.98
C ALA A 429 -30.06 9.05 -10.65
N GLU A 430 -30.42 7.95 -9.97
CA GLU A 430 -31.11 7.93 -8.69
C GLU A 430 -30.26 8.43 -7.49
N VAL A 431 -28.92 8.41 -7.57
CA VAL A 431 -28.04 8.85 -6.48
C VAL A 431 -27.74 10.35 -6.54
N LEU A 432 -27.72 10.92 -7.75
CA LEU A 432 -27.54 12.37 -7.97
C LEU A 432 -28.68 13.20 -7.37
N ASP A 433 -29.89 12.64 -7.26
CA ASP A 433 -31.06 13.28 -6.65
C ASP A 433 -31.00 13.38 -5.10
N LYS A 434 -30.06 12.63 -4.47
CA LYS A 434 -29.75 12.66 -3.03
C LYS A 434 -28.34 13.21 -2.73
N ALA A 435 -27.78 14.04 -3.61
CA ALA A 435 -26.45 14.59 -3.42
C ALA A 435 -26.33 15.42 -2.12
N ASN A 436 -25.27 15.13 -1.35
CA ASN A 436 -24.91 15.91 -0.19
C ASN A 436 -24.51 17.33 -0.61
N ARG A 437 -24.81 18.33 0.23
CA ARG A 437 -24.31 19.70 0.02
C ARG A 437 -22.94 19.83 0.66
N TRP A 438 -21.91 20.04 -0.15
CA TRP A 438 -20.53 20.18 0.26
C TRP A 438 -20.18 21.64 0.54
N SER A 439 -19.36 21.87 1.55
CA SER A 439 -18.97 23.20 2.00
C SER A 439 -17.51 23.19 2.41
N ARG A 440 -16.85 24.35 2.28
CA ARG A 440 -15.45 24.52 2.67
C ARG A 440 -15.35 24.59 4.18
N ILE A 441 -14.34 23.92 4.75
CA ILE A 441 -14.06 24.04 6.18
C ILE A 441 -13.27 25.33 6.42
N ARG A 442 -13.71 26.13 7.39
CA ARG A 442 -13.07 27.41 7.74
C ARG A 442 -11.76 27.18 8.49
N GLY A 443 -10.70 27.89 8.10
CA GLY A 443 -9.43 27.92 8.83
C GLY A 443 -8.24 27.98 7.90
N GLU A 444 -7.15 28.64 8.32
CA GLU A 444 -5.93 28.77 7.51
C GLU A 444 -5.27 27.42 7.21
N ARG A 445 -5.47 26.43 8.10
CA ARG A 445 -4.98 25.05 7.93
C ARG A 445 -5.95 24.15 7.17
N SER A 446 -7.15 24.63 6.87
CA SER A 446 -8.24 23.84 6.28
C SER A 446 -8.45 24.12 4.79
N ILE A 447 -7.47 24.78 4.16
CA ILE A 447 -7.43 24.99 2.72
C ILE A 447 -7.47 23.64 2.02
N GLY A 448 -8.44 23.39 1.15
CA GLY A 448 -8.54 22.09 0.47
C GLY A 448 -9.16 20.97 1.31
N ARG A 449 -9.87 21.30 2.40
CA ARG A 449 -10.74 20.38 3.12
C ARG A 449 -12.21 20.79 2.91
N TRP A 450 -13.05 19.81 2.58
CA TRP A 450 -14.48 20.00 2.37
C TRP A 450 -15.28 19.01 3.18
N ALA A 451 -16.41 19.46 3.72
CA ALA A 451 -17.31 18.61 4.49
C ALA A 451 -18.76 18.77 4.05
N VAL A 452 -19.56 17.76 4.36
CA VAL A 452 -21.01 17.82 4.16
C VAL A 452 -21.63 18.74 5.21
N GLY A 453 -22.18 19.87 4.76
CA GLY A 453 -22.76 20.89 5.64
C GLY A 453 -24.16 20.57 6.15
N SER A 454 -24.88 19.63 5.53
CA SER A 454 -26.19 19.13 5.98
C SER A 454 -26.51 17.80 5.27
N THR A 455 -26.64 16.70 6.01
CA THR A 455 -27.27 15.47 5.51
C THR A 455 -28.77 15.55 5.76
N ARG A 456 -29.61 15.20 4.77
CA ARG A 456 -31.06 15.04 5.01
C ARG A 456 -31.28 13.81 5.87
N THR A 457 -31.49 13.97 7.17
CA THR A 457 -32.32 13.01 7.91
C THR A 457 -33.77 13.35 7.55
N ALA A 458 -34.39 12.51 6.72
CA ALA A 458 -35.83 12.48 6.59
C ALA A 458 -36.41 11.98 7.92
N THR A 459 -36.61 12.88 8.88
CA THR A 459 -37.45 12.61 10.04
C THR A 459 -38.90 12.64 9.58
N SER A 460 -39.46 11.46 9.35
CA SER A 460 -40.89 11.21 9.34
C SER A 460 -41.42 11.46 10.76
N LEU A 461 -41.63 12.72 11.12
CA LEU A 461 -42.43 13.09 12.28
C LEU A 461 -43.77 13.59 11.75
N THR A 462 -44.76 12.69 11.80
CA THR A 462 -46.18 13.01 11.75
C THR A 462 -46.49 14.01 12.86
N CYS A 463 -46.67 15.28 12.50
CA CYS A 463 -47.25 16.27 13.40
C CYS A 463 -48.76 16.31 13.15
N GLN A 464 -49.53 15.72 14.06
CA GLN A 464 -50.94 16.05 14.21
C GLN A 464 -51.05 17.42 14.88
N GLU A 465 -51.95 18.24 14.35
CA GLU A 465 -52.27 19.59 14.80
C GLU A 465 -52.83 19.59 16.23
N GLY A 466 -52.38 20.54 17.04
CA GLY A 466 -52.91 20.81 18.37
C GLY A 466 -52.49 22.20 18.83
N ASN A 467 -53.40 23.17 18.64
CA ASN A 467 -53.28 24.58 19.04
C ASN A 467 -52.97 24.75 20.54
N GLN A 468 -52.05 25.67 20.87
CA GLN A 468 -52.26 26.75 21.85
C GLN A 468 -51.10 27.76 21.81
N ALA A 469 -51.46 29.04 21.78
CA ALA A 469 -50.58 30.20 21.71
C ALA A 469 -49.96 30.53 23.08
N ILE A 470 -48.74 31.09 23.07
CA ILE A 470 -48.22 32.20 23.93
C ILE A 470 -46.82 32.59 23.40
N ASP A 471 -46.49 33.88 23.51
CA ASP A 471 -45.37 34.66 22.99
C ASP A 471 -43.94 34.09 23.13
N GLU A 472 -43.09 34.39 22.13
CA GLU A 472 -41.73 34.99 22.24
C GLU A 472 -40.73 34.54 21.12
N ILE A 473 -40.06 35.55 20.54
CA ILE A 473 -38.82 35.55 19.71
C ILE A 473 -38.96 35.07 18.23
N PRO A 474 -38.48 35.84 17.23
CA PRO A 474 -38.55 35.42 15.84
C PRO A 474 -37.56 34.27 15.57
N LYS A 475 -38.09 33.05 15.51
CA LYS A 475 -37.39 31.88 14.96
C LYS A 475 -37.20 32.09 13.46
N PRO A 476 -35.97 32.00 12.91
CA PRO A 476 -35.79 32.03 11.48
C PRO A 476 -36.45 30.80 10.87
N SER A 477 -37.36 31.08 9.94
CA SER A 477 -38.12 30.17 9.09
C SER A 477 -37.38 28.89 8.69
N LEU A 478 -37.88 27.75 9.15
CA LEU A 478 -37.52 26.39 8.73
C LEU A 478 -38.17 26.00 7.39
N VAL A 479 -38.10 26.85 6.38
CA VAL A 479 -38.31 26.46 4.97
C VAL A 479 -37.51 27.43 4.10
N GLN A 480 -36.19 27.36 4.14
CA GLN A 480 -35.40 28.03 3.11
C GLN A 480 -35.29 27.12 1.89
N HIS A 481 -36.03 27.56 0.88
CA HIS A 481 -36.01 27.13 -0.50
C HIS A 481 -34.68 26.51 -0.94
N ARG A 482 -34.77 25.38 -1.65
CA ARG A 482 -33.76 24.97 -2.63
C ARG A 482 -33.55 26.15 -3.59
N GLU A 483 -32.59 27.02 -3.29
CA GLU A 483 -32.08 27.94 -4.29
C GLU A 483 -31.43 27.07 -5.37
N ARG A 484 -32.19 26.84 -6.44
CA ARG A 484 -31.70 26.38 -7.74
C ARG A 484 -30.88 27.49 -8.40
N SER A 485 -29.95 28.11 -7.70
CA SER A 485 -29.00 29.02 -8.32
C SER A 485 -27.80 28.16 -8.74
N VAL A 486 -27.78 27.81 -10.03
CA VAL A 486 -26.62 27.21 -10.73
C VAL A 486 -25.33 28.01 -10.47
N SER A 487 -25.47 29.30 -10.09
CA SER A 487 -24.40 30.24 -9.77
C SER A 487 -24.14 30.47 -8.27
N ALA A 488 -24.70 29.66 -7.36
CA ALA A 488 -24.45 29.83 -5.92
C ALA A 488 -22.98 29.64 -5.57
N THR A 489 -22.44 30.53 -4.73
CA THR A 489 -21.10 30.39 -4.15
C THR A 489 -21.09 29.28 -3.09
N VAL A 490 -19.97 28.56 -3.01
CA VAL A 490 -19.79 27.43 -2.08
C VAL A 490 -19.89 27.90 -0.63
N GLY A 491 -20.69 27.20 0.18
CA GLY A 491 -20.87 27.47 1.61
C GLY A 491 -19.60 27.25 2.46
N LEU A 492 -19.59 27.83 3.67
CA LEU A 492 -18.54 27.66 4.67
C LEU A 492 -19.10 26.96 5.91
N VAL A 493 -18.36 25.99 6.45
CA VAL A 493 -18.67 25.28 7.70
C VAL A 493 -17.55 25.53 8.71
N MET A 494 -17.88 25.67 10.00
CA MET A 494 -16.87 25.79 11.05
C MET A 494 -16.07 24.49 11.17
N ASP A 495 -14.76 24.60 11.41
CA ASP A 495 -13.95 23.45 11.82
C ASP A 495 -14.43 22.99 13.20
N ALA A 496 -15.10 21.85 13.26
CA ALA A 496 -15.69 21.28 14.46
C ALA A 496 -15.36 19.79 14.53
N ASP A 497 -15.21 19.25 15.74
CA ASP A 497 -14.79 17.86 15.96
C ASP A 497 -15.77 16.80 15.42
N ASN A 498 -17.00 17.20 15.03
CA ASN A 498 -18.07 16.31 14.59
C ASN A 498 -18.53 16.59 13.15
N LEU A 499 -17.64 16.52 12.17
CA LEU A 499 -18.00 16.54 10.75
C LEU A 499 -18.38 15.13 10.25
N GLY A 500 -19.51 15.03 9.55
CA GLY A 500 -20.11 13.75 9.17
C GLY A 500 -19.37 13.01 8.04
N VAL A 501 -19.01 13.71 6.96
CA VAL A 501 -18.15 13.22 5.88
C VAL A 501 -17.25 14.37 5.48
N GLU A 502 -15.96 14.13 5.42
CA GLU A 502 -14.95 15.09 5.00
C GLU A 502 -14.06 14.48 3.91
N ILE A 503 -13.67 15.31 2.94
CA ILE A 503 -12.68 15.00 1.93
C ILE A 503 -11.57 16.04 2.05
N ASP A 504 -10.34 15.56 2.24
CA ASP A 504 -9.12 16.35 2.21
C ASP A 504 -8.38 16.07 0.89
N MET A 505 -8.40 17.04 -0.04
CA MET A 505 -7.68 16.89 -1.33
C MET A 505 -6.18 17.14 -1.21
N GLN A 506 -5.67 17.67 -0.08
CA GLN A 506 -4.23 17.82 0.08
C GLN A 506 -3.52 16.47 0.20
N ILE A 507 -4.17 15.54 0.90
CA ILE A 507 -3.70 14.17 1.14
C ILE A 507 -4.48 13.13 0.34
N GLY A 508 -5.59 13.52 -0.31
CA GLY A 508 -6.41 12.65 -1.13
C GLY A 508 -7.23 11.66 -0.32
N GLN A 509 -7.64 12.02 0.90
CA GLN A 509 -8.27 11.11 1.86
C GLN A 509 -9.72 11.52 2.13
N MET A 510 -10.57 10.51 2.38
CA MET A 510 -11.92 10.71 2.91
C MET A 510 -12.01 10.25 4.37
N THR A 511 -12.66 11.03 5.22
CA THR A 511 -12.96 10.70 6.62
C THR A 511 -14.46 10.67 6.84
N LEU A 512 -14.94 9.64 7.56
CA LEU A 512 -16.36 9.48 7.91
C LEU A 512 -16.49 9.65 9.43
N ARG A 513 -17.35 10.57 9.85
CA ARG A 513 -17.70 10.88 11.25
C ARG A 513 -16.47 11.14 12.14
N ALA A 514 -15.51 11.92 11.63
CA ALA A 514 -14.27 12.28 12.31
C ALA A 514 -13.38 11.09 12.76
N LYS A 515 -13.58 9.88 12.22
CA LYS A 515 -12.74 8.71 12.54
C LYS A 515 -11.88 8.32 11.34
N HIS A 516 -10.57 8.45 11.52
CA HIS A 516 -9.57 8.10 10.50
C HIS A 516 -9.66 6.59 10.20
N LEU A 517 -9.70 6.23 8.92
CA LEU A 517 -9.48 4.85 8.50
C LEU A 517 -7.96 4.66 8.45
N GLU A 518 -7.45 3.69 9.20
CA GLU A 518 -6.02 3.38 9.25
C GLU A 518 -5.81 1.89 9.00
N ALA A 519 -4.64 1.52 8.51
CA ALA A 519 -4.27 0.11 8.49
C ALA A 519 -4.28 -0.42 9.94
N LEU A 520 -4.83 -1.62 10.13
CA LEU A 520 -4.79 -2.27 11.44
C LEU A 520 -3.33 -2.37 11.89
N GLU A 521 -3.07 -1.97 13.13
CA GLU A 521 -1.71 -1.89 13.68
C GLU A 521 -0.99 -3.23 13.47
N THR A 522 0.25 -3.19 12.96
CA THR A 522 1.00 -4.38 12.53
C THR A 522 1.13 -5.44 13.63
N ARG A 523 1.12 -5.03 14.90
CA ARG A 523 1.14 -5.95 16.05
C ARG A 523 -0.17 -6.73 16.19
N ILE A 524 -1.31 -6.07 15.97
CA ILE A 524 -2.65 -6.65 16.06
C ILE A 524 -2.93 -7.52 14.82
N ALA A 525 -2.56 -7.02 13.64
CA ALA A 525 -2.71 -7.77 12.39
C ALA A 525 -1.88 -9.07 12.35
N ASN A 526 -0.79 -9.14 13.13
CA ASN A 526 0.06 -10.33 13.20
C ASN A 526 -0.32 -11.32 14.30
N ASP A 527 -1.34 -11.04 15.11
CA ASP A 527 -1.81 -11.93 16.16
C ASP A 527 -2.30 -13.26 15.57
N LEU A 528 -2.08 -14.37 16.26
CA LEU A 528 -2.41 -15.72 15.78
C LEU A 528 -3.92 -15.88 15.57
N ASP A 529 -4.71 -15.32 16.50
CA ASP A 529 -6.17 -15.39 16.43
C ASP A 529 -6.69 -14.59 15.23
N VAL A 530 -6.13 -13.39 15.02
CA VAL A 530 -6.46 -12.52 13.90
C VAL A 530 -6.09 -13.17 12.56
N LYS A 531 -4.91 -13.79 12.46
CA LYS A 531 -4.48 -14.53 11.27
C LYS A 531 -5.31 -15.77 10.98
N SER A 532 -5.72 -16.49 12.03
CA SER A 532 -6.52 -17.71 11.85
C SER A 532 -7.94 -17.40 11.37
N LEU A 533 -8.54 -16.31 11.85
CA LEU A 533 -9.91 -15.90 11.51
C LEU A 533 -9.98 -15.05 10.24
N LEU A 534 -9.07 -14.09 10.06
CA LEU A 534 -9.12 -13.07 9.01
C LEU A 534 -8.05 -13.25 7.92
N GLY A 535 -7.14 -14.22 8.09
CA GLY A 535 -6.05 -14.50 7.17
C GLY A 535 -4.89 -13.51 7.25
N ASP A 536 -3.91 -13.67 6.35
CA ASP A 536 -2.70 -12.83 6.27
C ASP A 536 -2.91 -11.54 5.45
N ALA A 537 -4.17 -11.09 5.35
CA ALA A 537 -4.60 -10.01 4.48
C ALA A 537 -4.36 -8.62 5.11
N THR A 538 -4.20 -7.62 4.25
CA THR A 538 -4.11 -6.22 4.68
C THR A 538 -5.48 -5.70 5.08
N MET A 539 -5.70 -5.57 6.38
CA MET A 539 -6.97 -5.10 6.93
C MET A 539 -6.90 -3.62 7.28
N GLN A 540 -7.87 -2.86 6.80
CA GLN A 540 -8.12 -1.51 7.29
C GLN A 540 -9.10 -1.54 8.44
N ALA A 541 -8.88 -0.68 9.42
CA ALA A 541 -9.71 -0.60 10.60
C ALA A 541 -10.02 0.86 10.97
N SER A 542 -11.23 1.08 11.46
CA SER A 542 -11.60 2.34 12.10
C SER A 542 -11.50 2.14 13.61
N LEU A 543 -10.75 3.00 14.30
CA LEU A 543 -10.73 2.99 15.76
C LEU A 543 -12.11 3.43 16.28
N LEU A 544 -12.87 2.50 16.84
CA LEU A 544 -14.18 2.77 17.42
C LEU A 544 -14.05 3.46 18.77
N ASP A 545 -13.18 2.95 19.63
CA ASP A 545 -13.02 3.39 21.01
C ASP A 545 -11.60 3.17 21.55
N LYS A 546 -11.16 4.03 22.47
CA LYS A 546 -9.84 3.98 23.10
C LYS A 546 -10.00 4.15 24.60
N ALA A 547 -9.93 3.02 25.32
CA ALA A 547 -9.90 2.99 26.77
C ALA A 547 -8.46 2.96 27.30
N GLU A 548 -8.30 3.07 28.63
CA GLU A 548 -7.00 3.03 29.32
C GLU A 548 -6.19 1.76 29.03
N HIS A 549 -6.88 0.65 28.73
CA HIS A 549 -6.26 -0.67 28.62
C HIS A 549 -6.70 -1.47 27.39
N CYS A 550 -7.71 -0.99 26.66
CA CYS A 550 -8.31 -1.64 25.51
C CYS A 550 -8.48 -0.65 24.37
N ARG A 551 -8.21 -1.09 23.14
CA ARG A 551 -8.54 -0.37 21.92
C ARG A 551 -9.51 -1.23 21.11
N ARG A 552 -10.62 -0.64 20.69
CA ARG A 552 -11.64 -1.31 19.87
C ARG A 552 -11.58 -0.81 18.44
N TYR A 553 -11.48 -1.73 17.51
CA TYR A 553 -11.37 -1.49 16.08
C TYR A 553 -12.55 -2.12 15.32
N ARG A 554 -13.14 -1.40 14.37
CA ARG A 554 -14.05 -1.95 13.37
C ARG A 554 -13.24 -2.32 12.13
N ILE A 555 -13.25 -3.57 11.71
CA ILE A 555 -12.59 -3.94 10.45
C ILE A 555 -13.47 -3.47 9.28
N VAL A 556 -12.85 -2.86 8.28
CA VAL A 556 -13.53 -2.30 7.11
C VAL A 556 -13.75 -3.41 6.09
N GLY A 557 -14.97 -3.52 5.56
CA GLY A 557 -15.32 -4.57 4.60
C GLY A 557 -15.64 -5.92 5.22
N LEU A 558 -15.42 -6.10 6.53
CA LEU A 558 -15.79 -7.28 7.29
C LEU A 558 -16.69 -6.90 8.48
N ASN A 559 -17.67 -7.72 8.83
CA ASN A 559 -18.56 -7.48 9.97
C ASN A 559 -17.94 -7.88 11.33
N HIS A 560 -16.63 -7.66 11.48
CA HIS A 560 -15.87 -8.03 12.66
C HIS A 560 -15.40 -6.79 13.44
N GLU A 561 -15.39 -6.91 14.75
CA GLU A 561 -14.78 -5.94 15.67
C GLU A 561 -13.63 -6.61 16.41
N VAL A 562 -12.50 -5.90 16.53
CA VAL A 562 -11.30 -6.37 17.19
C VAL A 562 -11.07 -5.54 18.44
N GLU A 563 -11.07 -6.20 19.59
CA GLU A 563 -10.70 -5.60 20.87
C GLU A 563 -9.28 -6.01 21.25
N PHE A 564 -8.39 -5.04 21.36
CA PHE A 564 -6.98 -5.27 21.66
C PHE A 564 -6.60 -4.73 23.04
N TRP A 565 -6.21 -5.63 23.93
CA TRP A 565 -5.79 -5.31 25.30
C TRP A 565 -4.26 -5.18 25.36
N HIS A 566 -3.75 -3.94 25.35
CA HIS A 566 -2.32 -3.68 25.18
C HIS A 566 -1.48 -3.69 26.47
N THR A 567 -2.12 -3.80 27.63
CA THR A 567 -1.46 -3.92 28.95
C THR A 567 -1.59 -5.35 29.48
N SER A 568 -0.53 -5.87 30.09
CA SER A 568 -0.60 -7.14 30.83
C SER A 568 -1.59 -7.07 31.99
N HIS A 569 -2.32 -8.16 32.21
CA HIS A 569 -3.24 -8.30 33.34
C HIS A 569 -2.54 -9.06 34.46
N GLY A 570 -1.78 -8.34 35.30
CA GLY A 570 -0.95 -8.89 36.38
C GLY A 570 -1.67 -9.05 37.72
N VAL A 571 -3.00 -9.17 37.72
CA VAL A 571 -3.82 -9.20 38.94
C VAL A 571 -4.58 -10.53 39.00
N CYS A 572 -4.47 -11.23 40.13
CA CYS A 572 -5.27 -12.41 40.41
C CYS A 572 -6.71 -12.01 40.77
N PRO A 573 -7.70 -12.89 40.51
CA PRO A 573 -9.06 -12.65 40.97
C PRO A 573 -9.10 -12.48 42.50
N PRO A 574 -10.09 -11.76 43.05
CA PRO A 574 -10.28 -11.73 44.50
C PRO A 574 -10.57 -13.15 45.01
N LEU A 575 -9.95 -13.52 46.14
CA LEU A 575 -10.29 -14.75 46.85
C LEU A 575 -11.67 -14.55 47.50
N GLY A 576 -12.60 -15.47 47.25
CA GLY A 576 -13.91 -15.43 47.90
C GLY A 576 -13.84 -15.81 49.38
N ASP A 577 -14.73 -15.23 50.19
CA ASP A 577 -14.78 -15.40 51.65
C ASP A 577 -14.95 -16.86 52.10
N GLN A 578 -15.40 -17.74 51.23
CA GLN A 578 -15.59 -19.16 51.52
C GLN A 578 -14.29 -19.98 51.67
N TRP A 579 -13.11 -19.40 51.45
CA TRP A 579 -11.82 -20.10 51.43
C TRP A 579 -10.92 -19.64 52.58
N GLU A 580 -11.16 -20.17 53.78
CA GLU A 580 -10.47 -19.70 55.01
C GLU A 580 -9.53 -20.74 55.63
N ARG A 581 -9.70 -22.03 55.31
CA ARG A 581 -8.97 -23.13 55.95
C ARG A 581 -7.87 -23.67 55.04
N ASP A 582 -6.64 -23.78 55.55
CA ASP A 582 -5.55 -24.43 54.82
C ASP A 582 -5.75 -25.96 54.74
N TYR A 583 -5.44 -26.53 53.58
CA TYR A 583 -5.39 -27.98 53.40
C TYR A 583 -4.13 -28.55 54.05
N ASP A 584 -4.30 -29.22 55.19
CA ASP A 584 -3.26 -30.05 55.82
C ASP A 584 -3.74 -31.51 55.91
N PRO A 585 -3.05 -32.47 55.26
CA PRO A 585 -3.38 -33.89 55.33
C PRO A 585 -3.45 -34.48 56.74
N ALA A 586 -2.77 -33.88 57.72
CA ALA A 586 -2.76 -34.34 59.12
C ALA A 586 -3.94 -33.79 59.95
N GLU A 587 -4.56 -32.69 59.53
CA GLU A 587 -5.56 -31.94 60.32
C GLU A 587 -6.97 -31.96 59.69
N LEU A 588 -7.25 -32.90 58.78
CA LEU A 588 -8.59 -33.06 58.19
C LEU A 588 -9.59 -33.70 59.15
N PHE A 589 -10.86 -33.30 59.02
CA PHE A 589 -11.94 -33.94 59.77
C PHE A 589 -12.13 -35.41 59.37
N PRO A 590 -12.67 -36.28 60.26
CA PRO A 590 -12.91 -37.69 59.95
C PRO A 590 -13.75 -37.92 58.68
N CYS A 591 -14.70 -37.02 58.36
CA CYS A 591 -15.51 -37.08 57.15
C CYS A 591 -14.75 -36.71 55.85
N GLU A 592 -13.57 -36.10 55.95
CA GLU A 592 -12.77 -35.58 54.83
C GLU A 592 -11.53 -36.42 54.53
N GLN A 593 -11.21 -37.43 55.35
CA GLN A 593 -9.99 -38.26 55.21
C GLN A 593 -9.83 -38.91 53.83
N TRP A 594 -10.93 -39.15 53.12
CA TRP A 594 -10.91 -39.69 51.76
C TRP A 594 -10.22 -38.76 50.74
N ILE A 595 -10.17 -37.45 51.01
CA ILE A 595 -9.49 -36.45 50.18
C ILE A 595 -7.99 -36.77 50.07
N VAL A 596 -7.35 -37.16 51.17
CA VAL A 596 -5.92 -37.47 51.24
C VAL A 596 -5.56 -38.55 50.22
N HIS A 597 -6.37 -39.61 50.15
CA HIS A 597 -6.13 -40.73 49.24
C HIS A 597 -6.24 -40.37 47.75
N LEU A 598 -7.03 -39.35 47.41
CA LEU A 598 -7.21 -38.91 46.02
C LEU A 598 -6.27 -37.77 45.63
N PHE A 599 -6.05 -36.80 46.52
CA PHE A 599 -5.36 -35.56 46.17
C PHE A 599 -3.86 -35.59 46.48
N GLU A 600 -3.39 -36.24 47.55
CA GLU A 600 -1.95 -36.27 47.88
C GLU A 600 -1.05 -36.81 46.77
N PRO A 601 -1.40 -37.90 46.05
CA PRO A 601 -0.57 -38.38 44.94
C PRO A 601 -0.41 -37.33 43.84
N VAL A 602 -1.47 -36.54 43.59
CA VAL A 602 -1.51 -35.48 42.59
C VAL A 602 -0.71 -34.26 43.07
N ARG A 603 -0.93 -33.83 44.31
CA ARG A 603 -0.24 -32.69 44.94
C ARG A 603 1.28 -32.90 44.94
N ARG A 604 1.75 -34.05 45.41
CA ARG A 604 3.19 -34.36 45.50
C ARG A 604 3.87 -34.46 44.14
N SER A 605 3.15 -34.91 43.12
CA SER A 605 3.73 -35.12 41.78
C SER A 605 3.81 -33.83 40.97
N PHE A 606 2.83 -32.93 41.10
CA PHE A 606 2.68 -31.78 40.20
C PHE A 606 2.77 -30.41 40.89
N PHE A 607 2.56 -30.34 42.21
CA PHE A 607 2.43 -29.08 42.95
C PHE A 607 3.41 -28.93 44.12
N ASP A 608 4.26 -29.95 44.37
CA ASP A 608 5.36 -29.93 45.35
C ASP A 608 6.73 -29.95 44.64
N GLY A 609 7.07 -28.84 43.99
CA GLY A 609 8.36 -28.65 43.33
C GLY A 609 9.32 -27.77 44.14
N PRO A 610 10.65 -27.88 43.91
CA PRO A 610 11.61 -26.89 44.40
C PRO A 610 11.51 -25.57 43.63
N GLN A 611 11.11 -25.60 42.35
CA GLN A 611 10.79 -24.44 41.51
C GLN A 611 9.66 -24.80 40.52
N PRO A 612 8.48 -24.14 40.61
CA PRO A 612 8.09 -23.17 41.64
C PRO A 612 7.88 -23.83 43.03
N PRO A 613 7.95 -23.07 44.14
CA PRO A 613 7.82 -23.61 45.52
C PRO A 613 6.48 -24.30 45.75
N ALA A 614 6.28 -25.08 46.81
CA ALA A 614 5.03 -25.80 47.05
C ALA A 614 3.78 -24.87 46.99
N MET A 615 2.75 -25.30 46.26
CA MET A 615 1.49 -24.55 46.13
C MET A 615 0.63 -24.71 47.39
N GLN A 616 0.10 -23.60 47.91
CA GLN A 616 -0.86 -23.60 49.01
C GLN A 616 -2.27 -23.87 48.49
N PHE A 617 -3.01 -24.77 49.14
CA PHE A 617 -4.39 -25.10 48.82
C PHE A 617 -5.30 -24.78 50.00
N LEU A 618 -6.44 -24.14 49.72
CA LEU A 618 -7.47 -23.77 50.67
C LEU A 618 -8.72 -24.64 50.52
N MET A 619 -9.42 -24.83 51.63
CA MET A 619 -10.68 -25.52 51.78
C MET A 619 -11.73 -24.58 52.40
N PRO A 620 -13.02 -24.93 52.29
CA PRO A 620 -14.06 -24.24 53.03
C PRO A 620 -13.87 -24.33 54.55
N GLU A 621 -14.31 -23.27 55.24
CA GLU A 621 -14.26 -23.15 56.71
C GLU A 621 -14.98 -24.32 57.40
N HIS A 622 -16.20 -24.63 56.92
CA HIS A 622 -17.00 -25.70 57.49
C HIS A 622 -16.61 -27.07 56.91
N PRO A 623 -16.66 -28.14 57.75
CA PRO A 623 -16.40 -29.49 57.30
C PRO A 623 -17.41 -29.92 56.24
N LEU A 624 -16.95 -30.70 55.26
CA LEU A 624 -17.85 -31.33 54.29
C LEU A 624 -18.82 -32.28 54.99
N HIS A 625 -20.06 -32.33 54.49
CA HIS A 625 -21.07 -33.27 54.97
C HIS A 625 -20.56 -34.72 54.83
N PRO A 626 -20.87 -35.65 55.75
CA PRO A 626 -20.41 -37.05 55.67
C PRO A 626 -20.74 -37.76 54.33
N ASP A 627 -21.86 -37.38 53.72
CA ASP A 627 -22.34 -37.90 52.42
C ASP A 627 -21.86 -37.09 51.21
N ALA A 628 -20.96 -36.12 51.39
CA ALA A 628 -20.43 -35.33 50.28
C ALA A 628 -19.70 -36.23 49.27
N GLU A 629 -20.15 -36.19 48.01
CA GLU A 629 -19.53 -36.90 46.90
C GLU A 629 -18.45 -36.06 46.20
N VAL A 630 -18.46 -34.74 46.41
CA VAL A 630 -17.55 -33.78 45.77
C VAL A 630 -16.88 -32.90 46.82
N ALA A 631 -15.57 -32.74 46.71
CA ALA A 631 -14.81 -31.74 47.46
C ALA A 631 -14.16 -30.76 46.48
N VAL A 632 -14.11 -29.49 46.87
CA VAL A 632 -13.49 -28.43 46.05
C VAL A 632 -12.37 -27.79 46.86
N LEU A 633 -11.18 -27.65 46.27
CA LEU A 633 -10.05 -26.93 46.85
C LEU A 633 -9.61 -25.78 45.94
N MET A 634 -9.10 -24.71 46.55
CA MET A 634 -8.58 -23.54 45.84
C MET A 634 -7.06 -23.42 46.03
N GLY A 635 -6.29 -23.58 44.94
CA GLY A 635 -4.85 -23.38 44.92
C GLY A 635 -4.48 -21.92 44.66
N LEU A 636 -3.59 -21.38 45.49
CA LEU A 636 -3.09 -20.00 45.38
C LEU A 636 -1.83 -19.91 44.51
N HIS A 637 -1.69 -18.82 43.77
CA HIS A 637 -0.49 -18.52 43.00
C HIS A 637 0.69 -18.25 43.94
N GLN A 638 1.77 -19.03 43.85
CA GLN A 638 2.91 -18.97 44.80
C GLN A 638 3.58 -17.59 44.91
N ALA A 639 3.52 -16.77 43.85
CA ALA A 639 4.12 -15.42 43.85
C ALA A 639 3.10 -14.28 44.00
N LEU A 640 1.84 -14.49 43.63
CA LEU A 640 0.82 -13.42 43.55
C LEU A 640 -0.23 -13.54 44.66
N GLY A 641 -0.30 -14.67 45.34
CA GLY A 641 -1.17 -14.91 46.50
C GLY A 641 -2.66 -15.09 46.18
N GLY A 642 -3.11 -14.86 44.94
CA GLY A 642 -4.51 -15.03 44.56
C GLY A 642 -4.86 -16.39 43.94
N PRO A 643 -6.15 -16.66 43.70
CA PRO A 643 -6.64 -17.91 43.13
C PRO A 643 -6.01 -18.22 41.77
N MET A 644 -5.48 -19.43 41.60
CA MET A 644 -4.81 -19.88 40.38
C MET A 644 -5.28 -21.25 39.92
N LYS A 645 -5.50 -22.19 40.84
CA LYS A 645 -5.96 -23.54 40.54
C LYS A 645 -7.26 -23.82 41.29
N LEU A 646 -8.21 -24.47 40.64
CA LEU A 646 -9.46 -24.91 41.26
C LEU A 646 -9.56 -26.42 41.10
N VAL A 647 -9.56 -27.16 42.21
CA VAL A 647 -9.49 -28.61 42.23
C VAL A 647 -10.84 -29.18 42.62
N TYR A 648 -11.41 -30.02 41.77
CA TYR A 648 -12.60 -30.82 42.07
C TYR A 648 -12.19 -32.27 42.30
N LEU A 649 -12.60 -32.82 43.43
CA LEU A 649 -12.38 -34.21 43.82
C LEU A 649 -13.72 -34.94 43.86
N PHE A 650 -13.82 -36.02 43.09
CA PHE A 650 -15.02 -36.84 43.02
C PHE A 650 -14.81 -38.15 43.79
N ARG A 651 -15.45 -38.28 44.95
CA ARG A 651 -15.33 -39.44 45.86
C ARG A 651 -15.75 -40.75 45.20
N ARG A 652 -16.91 -40.74 44.52
CA ARG A 652 -17.48 -41.93 43.87
C ARG A 652 -16.72 -42.34 42.61
N LEU A 653 -16.31 -41.35 41.81
CA LEU A 653 -15.60 -41.58 40.55
C LEU A 653 -14.09 -41.82 40.76
N ARG A 654 -13.57 -41.55 41.97
CA ARG A 654 -12.14 -41.57 42.30
C ARG A 654 -11.31 -40.75 41.30
N CYS A 655 -11.84 -39.59 40.94
CA CYS A 655 -11.27 -38.70 39.92
C CYS A 655 -10.95 -37.33 40.51
N VAL A 656 -9.87 -36.72 40.03
CA VAL A 656 -9.44 -35.36 40.34
C VAL A 656 -9.40 -34.54 39.06
N HIS A 657 -10.14 -33.44 39.02
CA HIS A 657 -10.07 -32.44 37.96
C HIS A 657 -9.43 -31.18 38.52
N VAL A 658 -8.41 -30.66 37.84
CA VAL A 658 -7.75 -29.40 38.17
C VAL A 658 -8.01 -28.42 37.06
N TYR A 659 -8.61 -27.29 37.41
CA TYR A 659 -8.85 -26.16 36.54
C TYR A 659 -7.84 -25.06 36.84
N GLU A 660 -7.46 -24.30 35.83
CA GLU A 660 -6.55 -23.16 35.90
C GLU A 660 -7.31 -21.86 35.63
N CYS A 661 -7.01 -20.84 36.42
CA CYS A 661 -7.55 -19.51 36.20
C CYS A 661 -6.78 -18.83 35.07
N VAL A 662 -7.48 -18.54 33.98
CA VAL A 662 -6.94 -17.80 32.84
C VAL A 662 -7.66 -16.46 32.72
N SER A 663 -6.91 -15.41 32.41
CA SER A 663 -7.47 -14.09 32.15
C SER A 663 -7.63 -13.87 30.65
N HIS A 664 -8.85 -13.59 30.20
CA HIS A 664 -9.13 -13.17 28.83
C HIS A 664 -10.00 -11.91 28.86
N GLY A 665 -9.59 -10.86 28.14
CA GLY A 665 -10.32 -9.57 28.16
C GLY A 665 -10.47 -8.93 29.54
N ARG A 666 -9.52 -9.16 30.46
CA ARG A 666 -9.57 -8.80 31.88
C ARG A 666 -10.74 -9.42 32.68
N GLN A 667 -11.34 -10.46 32.15
CA GLN A 667 -12.23 -11.35 32.88
C GLN A 667 -11.50 -12.66 33.19
N TRP A 668 -11.86 -13.29 34.31
CA TRP A 668 -11.25 -14.54 34.75
C TRP A 668 -12.14 -15.73 34.40
N TYR A 669 -11.55 -16.75 33.79
CA TYR A 669 -12.22 -17.98 33.41
C TYR A 669 -11.46 -19.18 33.97
N TRP A 670 -12.17 -20.26 34.25
CA TRP A 670 -11.58 -21.53 34.65
C TRP A 670 -11.52 -22.47 33.46
N THR A 671 -10.32 -22.90 33.08
CA THR A 671 -10.11 -23.89 32.01
C THR A 671 -9.60 -25.19 32.61
N LEU A 672 -10.03 -26.34 32.08
CA LEU A 672 -9.55 -27.63 32.57
C LEU A 672 -8.06 -27.79 32.22
N HIS A 673 -7.22 -27.88 33.25
CA HIS A 673 -5.77 -28.00 33.11
C HIS A 673 -5.31 -29.45 33.17
N MET A 674 -5.91 -30.25 34.07
CA MET A 674 -5.54 -31.65 34.27
C MET A 674 -6.72 -32.48 34.78
N THR A 675 -6.76 -33.76 34.40
CA THR A 675 -7.66 -34.76 34.98
C THR A 675 -6.89 -36.06 35.25
N THR A 676 -7.28 -36.81 36.29
CA THR A 676 -6.77 -38.17 36.50
C THR A 676 -7.53 -39.23 35.70
N ASP A 677 -8.73 -38.91 35.18
CA ASP A 677 -9.53 -39.82 34.35
C ASP A 677 -10.20 -39.05 33.20
N ALA A 678 -9.67 -39.25 32.00
CA ALA A 678 -10.12 -38.56 30.79
C ALA A 678 -11.58 -38.89 30.40
N ARG A 679 -12.11 -40.04 30.82
CA ARG A 679 -13.47 -40.50 30.47
C ARG A 679 -14.57 -39.56 30.96
N TYR A 680 -14.27 -38.77 31.99
CA TYR A 680 -15.20 -37.79 32.58
C TYR A 680 -14.92 -36.36 32.11
N CYS A 681 -14.15 -36.19 31.04
CA CYS A 681 -13.94 -34.90 30.39
C CYS A 681 -14.97 -34.67 29.29
N LEU A 682 -15.28 -33.39 29.01
CA LEU A 682 -16.29 -32.99 28.04
C LEU A 682 -16.10 -33.68 26.66
N ARG A 683 -14.84 -33.90 26.22
CA ARG A 683 -14.50 -34.57 24.97
C ARG A 683 -14.98 -36.03 24.89
N GLU A 684 -14.82 -36.79 25.96
CA GLU A 684 -15.17 -38.23 26.04
C GLU A 684 -16.63 -38.44 26.47
N MET A 685 -17.24 -37.44 27.13
CA MET A 685 -18.66 -37.42 27.45
C MET A 685 -19.56 -37.00 26.28
N GLN A 686 -18.99 -36.50 25.18
CA GLN A 686 -19.77 -36.27 23.96
C GLN A 686 -20.18 -37.63 23.38
N PRO A 687 -21.44 -37.81 22.94
CA PRO A 687 -21.80 -39.01 22.21
C PRO A 687 -20.87 -39.17 21.01
N SER A 688 -20.28 -40.36 20.85
CA SER A 688 -19.50 -40.66 19.65
C SER A 688 -20.34 -40.35 18.41
N THR A 689 -19.74 -39.63 17.47
CA THR A 689 -20.31 -39.34 16.14
C THR A 689 -20.09 -40.51 15.16
N GLU A 690 -19.45 -41.59 15.60
CA GLU A 690 -19.29 -42.83 14.81
C GLU A 690 -20.59 -43.66 14.83
N ASP A 691 -20.81 -44.42 13.75
CA ASP A 691 -21.99 -45.27 13.58
C ASP A 691 -22.11 -46.29 14.72
N ARG A 692 -23.24 -46.28 15.43
CA ARG A 692 -23.51 -47.24 16.52
C ARG A 692 -24.05 -48.55 15.94
N SER A 693 -23.48 -49.69 16.34
CA SER A 693 -23.90 -51.02 15.85
C SER A 693 -25.15 -51.57 16.54
N GLU A 694 -25.55 -51.04 17.70
CA GLU A 694 -26.78 -51.42 18.41
C GLU A 694 -27.47 -50.21 19.04
N PRO A 695 -28.81 -50.15 19.02
CA PRO A 695 -29.60 -49.07 19.62
C PRO A 695 -29.84 -49.31 21.12
N HIS A 696 -29.72 -48.26 21.94
CA HIS A 696 -30.32 -48.21 23.28
C HIS A 696 -31.75 -47.67 23.20
#